data_AF-A0A522DB34-F1
#
_entry.id   AF-A0A522DB34-F1
#
_cell.length_a   1.000
_cell.length_b   1.000
_cell.length_c   1.000
_cell.angle_alpha   90.00
_cell.angle_beta   90.00
_cell.angle_gamma   90.00
#
_symmetry.space_group_name_H-M   'P 1'
#
loop_
_entity.id
_entity.type
_entity.pdbx_description
1 polymer ?
#
loop_
_entity_poly.entity_id
_entity_poly.type
_entity_poly.pdbx_seq_one_letter_code
_entity_poly.pdbx_strand_id
1 'polypeptide(L)'
;MANENKKISEMTSEEIREKMKPVGLPGLPYPMAMLKKSEKGVMTHDVGVIESAQNPLLLYTDQSIERVNGMLFRQMPIPGMMFMLRDLLTKIAPDSRNRIMTVFGDAAFGKSHLFKLVGNMVHPQGPISVDCGGMNMREIFFRTVIDYGQGVKEQFEKRVSDGKVSQTSLDNLNDKFPGSVVEKDGKKFIDWEAIGKPEQKDDGTGKMVNSEDRGVAQERGAKLLKAIYEKEGIDVQNNAFGIKTVPGEWFESIWTGRPLFLDEFNKSKKGTLDSFQTALQFANGEIDEVTIYNPMAQAGDGDSPKSITVRRDDLRMGWFVGVAGNDASDGDTTQELSVSMLTRLNPMRIGDPEKRDWAHRISQIWTGLPLVTLYNIFDKKVKADPVGFSEFLVDLRQLGLTAAERKAIPPHELYFLRNYQETVQAINQVSTYYEDRLQLSDPTSEKYNQKEYKDLSDEVSANGNNIFVSFRKPIADFNKAIQSTPDVRPAAESALSLNLGEVFRNLDLTAIGKVSPGWHKFGSNMVRAIQEDIANDTIGMPLTNAALITLCETNGIFPPNLKEAKPSKESKPLSDLLKYDPLKDLGGTEELMEVRSVLMACLKNQNPALKKEDDYVIPLDALGRAMKELKEQAVPAKSFVVPNEDLSTVTKDPIVMGQALPNYVLDDPANAKEYNLVDFRTALAALAVPEYAKDNRAHIWPVELDDFLPDEVKKEVAQDKSQAEAMNTLKGKSAIGFDLIVISALNAKKEQVFMYVIEDKLQNKVMVVGPEEISKPLQSELAKNGVQYVVKGDEGSVTTVNEFLADGAKFRGHAGKLIQGNTQNVIEGLIKAFSALCELADVEAGATPDQMTVNKGSTLGLVIHRSKSRPVVFTSIVTPKSAAKR
;
A
#
# COMPACT_ATOMS: atom_id res chain seq x y z
N MET A 1 -26.21 -1.90 -30.32
CA MET A 1 -25.74 -0.82 -31.21
C MET A 1 -26.86 0.07 -31.77
N ALA A 2 -28.11 -0.37 -31.93
CA ALA A 2 -29.19 0.51 -32.45
C ALA A 2 -29.71 1.59 -31.47
N ASN A 3 -29.41 1.51 -30.17
CA ASN A 3 -29.96 2.39 -29.12
C ASN A 3 -29.00 3.47 -28.58
N GLU A 4 -27.74 3.55 -29.03
CA GLU A 4 -26.77 4.54 -28.53
C GLU A 4 -27.00 5.95 -29.09
N ASN A 5 -27.73 6.07 -30.19
CA ASN A 5 -27.97 7.33 -30.90
C ASN A 5 -29.46 7.72 -30.97
N LYS A 6 -30.26 7.45 -29.92
CA LYS A 6 -31.62 8.00 -29.81
C LYS A 6 -31.64 9.33 -29.07
N LYS A 7 -32.51 10.25 -29.48
CA LYS A 7 -32.79 11.48 -28.73
C LYS A 7 -33.64 11.14 -27.51
N ILE A 8 -33.56 11.92 -26.42
CA ILE A 8 -34.37 11.67 -25.22
C ILE A 8 -35.87 11.65 -25.56
N SER A 9 -36.29 12.51 -26.48
CA SER A 9 -37.66 12.63 -27.00
C SER A 9 -38.15 11.38 -27.76
N GLU A 10 -37.23 10.53 -28.23
CA GLU A 10 -37.52 9.32 -29.01
C GLU A 10 -37.50 8.03 -28.16
N MET A 11 -37.14 8.13 -26.88
CA MET A 11 -36.97 6.97 -26.00
C MET A 11 -38.27 6.60 -25.29
N THR A 12 -38.55 5.30 -25.18
CA THR A 12 -39.66 4.82 -24.35
C THR A 12 -39.30 4.86 -22.86
N SER A 13 -40.30 4.82 -21.99
CA SER A 13 -40.07 4.74 -20.54
C SER A 13 -39.28 3.49 -20.12
N GLU A 14 -39.41 2.38 -20.86
CA GLU A 14 -38.65 1.15 -20.63
C GLU A 14 -37.18 1.32 -21.00
N GLU A 15 -36.89 1.95 -22.15
CA GLU A 15 -35.51 2.24 -22.58
C GLU A 15 -34.79 3.19 -21.61
N ILE A 16 -35.50 4.17 -21.04
CA ILE A 16 -34.95 5.04 -20.00
C ILE A 16 -34.66 4.22 -18.74
N ARG A 17 -35.56 3.31 -18.35
CA ARG A 17 -35.42 2.48 -17.15
C ARG A 17 -34.24 1.52 -17.24
N GLU A 18 -33.99 0.92 -18.41
CA GLU A 18 -32.84 0.04 -18.65
C GLU A 18 -31.50 0.75 -18.43
N LYS A 19 -31.43 2.06 -18.68
CA LYS A 19 -30.24 2.89 -18.49
C LYS A 19 -30.08 3.41 -17.06
N MET A 20 -31.08 3.27 -16.19
CA MET A 20 -30.96 3.70 -14.78
C MET A 20 -29.92 2.85 -14.05
N LYS A 21 -28.95 3.51 -13.41
CA LYS A 21 -27.92 2.92 -12.55
C LYS A 21 -27.93 3.69 -11.22
N PRO A 22 -28.39 3.07 -10.13
CA PRO A 22 -28.41 3.73 -8.83
C PRO A 22 -27.00 3.91 -8.28
N VAL A 23 -26.80 5.05 -7.62
CA VAL A 23 -25.62 5.40 -6.84
C VAL A 23 -25.95 5.21 -5.38
N GLY A 24 -25.22 4.32 -4.72
CA GLY A 24 -25.51 3.90 -3.35
C GLY A 24 -26.72 2.96 -3.29
N LEU A 25 -26.45 1.70 -2.96
CA LEU A 25 -27.44 0.62 -2.90
C LEU A 25 -27.52 0.08 -1.47
N PRO A 26 -28.66 -0.52 -1.07
CA PRO A 26 -28.70 -1.34 0.13
C PRO A 26 -27.57 -2.37 0.15
N GLY A 27 -26.73 -2.34 1.18
CA GLY A 27 -25.54 -3.20 1.29
C GLY A 27 -24.27 -2.67 0.61
N LEU A 28 -24.37 -1.66 -0.25
CA LEU A 28 -23.24 -0.89 -0.80
C LEU A 28 -23.55 0.63 -0.75
N PRO A 29 -23.62 1.21 0.47
CA PRO A 29 -23.84 2.65 0.64
C PRO A 29 -22.70 3.45 0.01
N TYR A 30 -23.03 4.56 -0.67
CA TYR A 30 -22.02 5.42 -1.28
C TYR A 30 -21.79 6.68 -0.43
N PRO A 31 -20.54 7.01 -0.05
CA PRO A 31 -20.19 8.27 0.60
C PRO A 31 -20.67 9.50 -0.18
N MET A 32 -21.35 10.41 0.51
CA MET A 32 -21.89 11.62 -0.11
C MET A 32 -21.93 12.77 0.88
N ALA A 33 -21.88 14.01 0.37
CA ALA A 33 -21.94 15.18 1.23
C ALA A 33 -23.28 15.30 1.97
N MET A 34 -23.20 15.65 3.25
CA MET A 34 -24.32 16.00 4.11
C MET A 34 -24.11 17.39 4.72
N LEU A 35 -25.19 18.13 4.91
CA LEU A 35 -25.16 19.42 5.59
C LEU A 35 -25.42 19.21 7.07
N LYS A 36 -24.56 19.77 7.91
CA LYS A 36 -24.71 19.75 9.37
C LYS A 36 -24.60 21.17 9.91
N LYS A 37 -25.43 21.50 10.90
CA LYS A 37 -25.27 22.75 11.64
C LYS A 37 -24.18 22.54 12.69
N SER A 38 -23.12 23.34 12.63
CA SER A 38 -22.05 23.33 13.63
C SER A 38 -22.54 23.89 14.97
N GLU A 39 -21.76 23.69 16.03
CA GLU A 39 -22.03 24.25 17.37
C GLU A 39 -22.12 25.78 17.36
N LYS A 40 -21.39 26.44 16.46
CA LYS A 40 -21.42 27.90 16.25
C LYS A 40 -22.60 28.37 15.39
N GLY A 41 -23.52 27.47 15.01
CA GLY A 41 -24.69 27.77 14.21
C GLY A 41 -24.45 27.95 12.70
N VAL A 42 -23.20 27.79 12.24
CA VAL A 42 -22.81 27.85 10.83
C VAL A 42 -23.08 26.49 10.17
N MET A 43 -23.60 26.49 8.95
CA MET A 43 -23.75 25.26 8.16
C MET A 43 -22.38 24.80 7.67
N THR A 44 -22.03 23.56 7.97
CA THR A 44 -20.78 22.93 7.54
C THR A 44 -21.07 21.71 6.67
N HIS A 45 -20.11 21.40 5.78
CA HIS A 45 -20.13 20.18 5.00
C HIS A 45 -19.57 19.03 5.84
N ASP A 46 -20.26 17.91 5.86
CA ASP A 46 -19.80 16.65 6.44
C ASP A 46 -19.99 15.51 5.42
N VAL A 47 -19.46 14.33 5.70
CA VAL A 47 -19.61 13.16 4.82
C VAL A 47 -20.55 12.14 5.45
N GLY A 48 -21.69 11.94 4.81
CA GLY A 48 -22.64 10.88 5.13
C GLY A 48 -22.62 9.79 4.06
N VAL A 49 -23.73 9.06 3.94
CA VAL A 49 -23.93 8.06 2.90
C VAL A 49 -25.29 8.22 2.24
N ILE A 50 -25.39 7.83 0.97
CA ILE A 50 -26.65 7.57 0.30
C ILE A 50 -26.85 6.06 0.15
N GLU A 51 -28.00 5.60 0.62
CA GLU A 51 -28.44 4.20 0.60
C GLU A 51 -29.98 4.21 0.55
N SER A 52 -30.54 4.19 -0.66
CA SER A 52 -31.99 4.29 -0.83
C SER A 52 -32.45 3.39 -1.98
N ALA A 53 -33.26 2.38 -1.65
CA ALA A 53 -33.93 1.56 -2.67
C ALA A 53 -35.14 2.28 -3.28
N GLN A 54 -35.75 3.22 -2.54
CA GLN A 54 -37.01 3.86 -2.92
C GLN A 54 -36.80 5.14 -3.73
N ASN A 55 -35.77 5.91 -3.38
CA ASN A 55 -35.40 7.15 -4.06
C ASN A 55 -33.87 7.25 -4.18
N PRO A 56 -33.24 6.37 -4.99
CA PRO A 56 -31.79 6.43 -5.23
C PRO A 56 -31.42 7.66 -6.03
N LEU A 57 -30.18 8.12 -5.87
CA LEU A 57 -29.57 8.98 -6.87
C LEU A 57 -29.29 8.15 -8.12
N LEU A 58 -29.74 8.59 -9.28
CA LEU A 58 -29.66 7.82 -10.53
C LEU A 58 -28.66 8.43 -11.50
N LEU A 59 -27.82 7.57 -12.07
CA LEU A 59 -27.08 7.82 -13.29
C LEU A 59 -27.81 7.14 -14.46
N TYR A 60 -27.73 7.72 -15.65
CA TYR A 60 -28.33 7.17 -16.85
C TYR A 60 -27.24 6.81 -17.87
N THR A 61 -27.00 5.52 -18.08
CA THR A 61 -25.89 5.02 -18.90
C THR A 61 -26.11 3.58 -19.36
N ASP A 62 -25.48 3.20 -20.46
CA ASP A 62 -25.40 1.81 -20.95
C ASP A 62 -24.37 0.97 -20.21
N GLN A 63 -23.54 1.58 -19.37
CA GLN A 63 -22.56 0.86 -18.57
C GLN A 63 -23.23 0.03 -17.46
N SER A 64 -22.63 -1.12 -17.14
CA SER A 64 -23.07 -1.98 -16.04
C SER A 64 -23.02 -1.25 -14.69
N ILE A 65 -23.88 -1.65 -13.75
CA ILE A 65 -23.97 -1.05 -12.42
C ILE A 65 -22.67 -1.19 -11.62
N GLU A 66 -21.96 -2.30 -11.78
CA GLU A 66 -20.65 -2.58 -11.16
C GLU A 66 -19.57 -1.66 -11.72
N ARG A 67 -19.57 -1.42 -13.04
CA ARG A 67 -18.63 -0.48 -13.68
C ARG A 67 -18.83 0.94 -13.16
N VAL A 68 -20.09 1.40 -13.09
CA VAL A 68 -20.44 2.73 -12.57
C VAL A 68 -20.03 2.89 -11.11
N ASN A 69 -20.48 1.99 -10.23
CA ASN A 69 -20.17 2.08 -8.80
C ASN A 69 -18.67 1.91 -8.55
N GLY A 70 -18.00 1.00 -9.26
CA GLY A 70 -16.54 0.87 -9.18
C GLY A 70 -15.80 2.15 -9.57
N MET A 71 -16.21 2.83 -10.64
CA MET A 71 -15.61 4.12 -11.02
C MET A 71 -15.85 5.19 -9.95
N LEU A 72 -17.06 5.28 -9.40
CA LEU A 72 -17.40 6.22 -8.34
C LEU A 72 -16.53 6.03 -7.09
N PHE A 73 -16.32 4.79 -6.63
CA PHE A 73 -15.48 4.56 -5.46
C PHE A 73 -14.00 4.85 -5.73
N ARG A 74 -13.45 4.46 -6.89
CA ARG A 74 -12.04 4.70 -7.23
C ARG A 74 -11.72 6.18 -7.48
N GLN A 75 -12.64 6.89 -8.12
CA GLN A 75 -12.43 8.28 -8.55
C GLN A 75 -13.26 9.28 -7.74
N MET A 76 -13.76 8.87 -6.58
CA MET A 76 -14.56 9.69 -5.68
C MET A 76 -14.00 11.12 -5.56
N PRO A 77 -14.81 12.16 -5.73
CA PRO A 77 -14.37 13.52 -5.46
C PRO A 77 -14.04 13.69 -3.98
N ILE A 78 -13.09 14.59 -3.68
CA ILE A 78 -12.77 14.97 -2.30
C ILE A 78 -14.05 15.41 -1.57
N PRO A 79 -14.14 15.21 -0.24
CA PRO A 79 -15.27 15.64 0.58
C PRO A 79 -15.79 17.05 0.25
N GLY A 80 -14.91 18.04 0.08
CA GLY A 80 -15.27 19.42 -0.28
C GLY A 80 -16.02 19.56 -1.61
N MET A 81 -15.89 18.60 -2.54
CA MET A 81 -16.53 18.60 -3.86
C MET A 81 -17.71 17.61 -3.97
N MET A 82 -18.01 16.82 -2.95
CA MET A 82 -19.07 15.81 -3.05
C MET A 82 -20.47 16.42 -3.30
N PHE A 83 -20.74 17.63 -2.81
CA PHE A 83 -21.98 18.35 -3.17
C PHE A 83 -22.07 18.65 -4.66
N MET A 84 -20.93 18.99 -5.27
CA MET A 84 -20.85 19.27 -6.70
C MET A 84 -21.13 18.02 -7.52
N LEU A 85 -20.63 16.85 -7.10
CA LEU A 85 -20.98 15.57 -7.72
C LEU A 85 -22.47 15.31 -7.66
N ARG A 86 -23.09 15.50 -6.49
CA ARG A 86 -24.53 15.27 -6.31
C ARG A 86 -25.35 16.15 -7.25
N ASP A 87 -25.02 17.44 -7.33
CA ASP A 87 -25.72 18.39 -8.21
C ASP A 87 -25.47 18.10 -9.70
N LEU A 88 -24.26 17.66 -10.05
CA LEU A 88 -23.97 17.25 -11.43
C LEU A 88 -24.81 16.03 -11.84
N LEU A 89 -24.95 15.04 -10.94
CA LEU A 89 -25.74 13.85 -11.19
C LEU A 89 -27.25 14.13 -11.29
N THR A 90 -27.77 15.17 -10.62
CA THR A 90 -29.17 15.59 -10.82
C THR A 90 -29.34 16.36 -12.13
N LYS A 91 -28.36 17.16 -12.54
CA LYS A 91 -28.40 17.94 -13.78
C LYS A 91 -28.40 17.10 -15.06
N ILE A 92 -27.86 15.89 -15.03
CA ILE A 92 -27.83 14.98 -16.18
C ILE A 92 -29.13 14.18 -16.39
N ALA A 93 -30.03 14.18 -15.40
CA ALA A 93 -31.28 13.43 -15.46
C ALA A 93 -32.08 13.81 -16.72
N PRO A 94 -32.79 12.87 -17.38
CA PRO A 94 -33.49 13.12 -18.65
C PRO A 94 -34.46 14.31 -18.60
N ASP A 95 -35.12 14.50 -17.46
CA ASP A 95 -36.09 15.56 -17.17
C ASP A 95 -35.46 16.89 -16.73
N SER A 96 -34.14 16.92 -16.49
CA SER A 96 -33.44 18.16 -16.12
C SER A 96 -33.40 19.15 -17.29
N ARG A 97 -33.91 20.36 -17.04
CA ARG A 97 -33.77 21.51 -17.95
C ARG A 97 -32.43 22.22 -17.83
N ASN A 98 -31.86 22.25 -16.62
CA ASN A 98 -30.57 22.85 -16.36
C ASN A 98 -29.48 21.79 -16.48
N ARG A 99 -28.77 21.79 -17.61
CA ARG A 99 -27.73 20.82 -17.96
C ARG A 99 -26.34 21.45 -18.00
N ILE A 100 -26.15 22.57 -17.27
CA ILE A 100 -24.83 23.18 -17.12
C ILE A 100 -24.40 23.21 -15.66
N MET A 101 -23.11 23.00 -15.45
CA MET A 101 -22.47 23.18 -14.15
C MET A 101 -21.14 23.89 -14.32
N THR A 102 -20.92 24.90 -13.49
CA THR A 102 -19.69 25.71 -13.50
C THR A 102 -19.00 25.60 -12.16
N VAL A 103 -17.71 25.27 -12.15
CA VAL A 103 -16.90 25.14 -10.94
C VAL A 103 -15.63 25.97 -11.06
N PHE A 104 -15.46 26.95 -10.17
CA PHE A 104 -14.29 27.81 -10.06
C PHE A 104 -13.52 27.51 -8.77
N GLY A 105 -12.23 27.79 -8.76
CA GLY A 105 -11.34 27.61 -7.62
C GLY A 105 -9.89 27.50 -8.09
N ASP A 106 -8.97 27.24 -7.18
CA ASP A 106 -7.54 27.18 -7.49
C ASP A 106 -7.14 26.02 -8.40
N ALA A 107 -5.96 26.15 -8.99
CA ALA A 107 -5.39 25.13 -9.86
C ALA A 107 -5.14 23.83 -9.07
N ALA A 108 -5.41 22.69 -9.71
CA ALA A 108 -5.20 21.34 -9.15
C ALA A 108 -6.16 20.84 -8.05
N PHE A 109 -7.24 21.56 -7.78
CA PHE A 109 -8.26 21.16 -6.78
C PHE A 109 -9.28 20.12 -7.26
N GLY A 110 -9.08 19.50 -8.42
CA GLY A 110 -9.92 18.39 -8.89
C GLY A 110 -11.12 18.78 -9.77
N LYS A 111 -11.23 20.04 -10.22
CA LYS A 111 -12.29 20.51 -11.14
C LYS A 111 -12.45 19.63 -12.38
N SER A 112 -11.37 19.48 -13.15
CA SER A 112 -11.35 18.65 -14.37
C SER A 112 -11.57 17.17 -14.06
N HIS A 113 -11.14 16.70 -12.87
CA HIS A 113 -11.35 15.32 -12.43
C HIS A 113 -12.84 15.01 -12.22
N LEU A 114 -13.61 15.92 -11.59
CA LEU A 114 -15.05 15.77 -11.39
C LEU A 114 -15.81 15.61 -12.72
N PHE A 115 -15.58 16.51 -13.68
CA PHE A 115 -16.29 16.47 -14.96
C PHE A 115 -15.88 15.27 -15.82
N LYS A 116 -14.59 14.90 -15.82
CA LYS A 116 -14.12 13.69 -16.51
C LYS A 116 -14.67 12.42 -15.88
N LEU A 117 -14.77 12.35 -14.56
CA LEU A 117 -15.44 11.24 -13.86
C LEU A 117 -16.85 11.07 -14.40
N VAL A 118 -17.72 12.09 -14.25
CA VAL A 118 -19.12 11.96 -14.68
C VAL A 118 -19.22 11.69 -16.17
N GLY A 119 -18.39 12.36 -16.99
CA GLY A 119 -18.33 12.14 -18.43
C GLY A 119 -18.02 10.70 -18.81
N ASN A 120 -17.05 10.08 -18.13
CA ASN A 120 -16.69 8.67 -18.33
C ASN A 120 -17.76 7.70 -17.84
N MET A 121 -18.64 8.09 -16.91
CA MET A 121 -19.74 7.25 -16.47
C MET A 121 -20.96 7.32 -17.40
N VAL A 122 -21.27 8.50 -17.95
CA VAL A 122 -22.44 8.69 -18.82
C VAL A 122 -22.19 8.26 -20.26
N HIS A 123 -20.94 8.28 -20.73
CA HIS A 123 -20.61 7.97 -22.13
C HIS A 123 -19.34 7.10 -22.26
N PRO A 124 -19.35 6.01 -23.05
CA PRO A 124 -18.20 5.10 -23.19
C PRO A 124 -16.90 5.77 -23.69
N GLN A 125 -17.03 6.77 -24.56
CA GLN A 125 -15.89 7.55 -25.08
C GLN A 125 -15.49 8.74 -24.19
N GLY A 126 -16.12 8.90 -23.02
CA GLY A 126 -15.90 10.04 -22.14
C GLY A 126 -16.36 11.39 -22.74
N PRO A 127 -16.09 12.49 -22.02
CA PRO A 127 -16.49 13.83 -22.45
C PRO A 127 -15.61 14.35 -23.59
N ILE A 128 -16.16 15.26 -24.40
CA ILE A 128 -15.38 16.12 -25.30
C ILE A 128 -14.75 17.20 -24.43
N SER A 129 -13.44 17.10 -24.18
CA SER A 129 -12.70 18.06 -23.35
C SER A 129 -12.01 19.10 -24.23
N VAL A 130 -12.26 20.38 -23.95
CA VAL A 130 -11.68 21.52 -24.67
C VAL A 130 -10.89 22.38 -23.68
N ASP A 131 -9.61 22.57 -23.95
CA ASP A 131 -8.79 23.56 -23.25
C ASP A 131 -9.08 24.95 -23.85
N CYS A 132 -9.72 25.80 -23.06
CA CYS A 132 -10.12 27.13 -23.48
C CYS A 132 -9.01 28.17 -23.27
N GLY A 133 -7.87 27.82 -22.66
CA GLY A 133 -6.75 28.72 -22.42
C GLY A 133 -6.23 29.35 -23.72
N GLY A 134 -6.33 30.67 -23.84
CA GLY A 134 -5.94 31.42 -25.05
C GLY A 134 -6.82 31.17 -26.29
N MET A 135 -7.84 30.31 -26.21
CA MET A 135 -8.66 29.90 -27.35
C MET A 135 -9.61 31.02 -27.80
N ASN A 136 -9.85 31.13 -29.12
CA ASN A 136 -10.99 31.86 -29.65
C ASN A 136 -12.26 31.02 -29.48
N MET A 137 -13.10 31.40 -28.52
CA MET A 137 -14.25 30.60 -28.11
C MET A 137 -15.28 30.37 -29.23
N ARG A 138 -15.34 31.23 -30.25
CA ARG A 138 -16.24 31.05 -31.40
C ARG A 138 -15.97 29.75 -32.18
N GLU A 139 -14.73 29.24 -32.12
CA GLU A 139 -14.34 28.00 -32.82
C GLU A 139 -15.03 26.75 -32.23
N ILE A 140 -15.50 26.81 -30.99
CA ILE A 140 -16.24 25.71 -30.34
C ILE A 140 -17.59 25.47 -31.03
N PHE A 141 -18.18 26.50 -31.64
CA PHE A 141 -19.41 26.36 -32.42
C PHE A 141 -19.11 25.99 -33.87
N PHE A 142 -18.18 26.70 -34.51
CA PHE A 142 -17.82 26.43 -35.91
C PHE A 142 -16.31 26.41 -36.02
N ARG A 143 -15.74 25.25 -36.34
CA ARG A 143 -14.31 25.08 -36.52
C ARG A 143 -13.93 25.18 -37.98
N THR A 144 -12.79 25.81 -38.21
CA THR A 144 -12.21 25.98 -39.53
C THR A 144 -11.42 24.74 -39.92
N VAL A 145 -11.67 24.18 -41.11
CA VAL A 145 -10.95 23.03 -41.66
C VAL A 145 -10.55 23.28 -43.11
N ILE A 146 -9.42 22.72 -43.52
CA ILE A 146 -9.02 22.70 -44.93
C ILE A 146 -9.98 21.78 -45.70
N ASP A 147 -10.56 22.31 -46.77
CA ASP A 147 -11.23 21.51 -47.79
C ASP A 147 -10.19 21.10 -48.84
N TYR A 148 -9.86 19.80 -48.85
CA TYR A 148 -8.84 19.24 -49.73
C TYR A 148 -9.34 19.00 -51.17
N GLY A 149 -10.63 19.24 -51.44
CA GLY A 149 -11.26 18.99 -52.75
C GLY A 149 -11.46 17.51 -53.07
N GLN A 150 -12.53 17.18 -53.81
CA GLN A 150 -12.75 15.80 -54.25
C GLN A 150 -11.70 15.37 -55.28
N GLY A 151 -10.99 14.26 -55.01
CA GLY A 151 -10.07 13.63 -55.96
C GLY A 151 -8.62 14.11 -55.89
N VAL A 152 -8.35 15.30 -55.35
CA VAL A 152 -6.99 15.87 -55.26
C VAL A 152 -6.19 15.20 -54.15
N LYS A 153 -6.83 14.97 -53.00
CA LYS A 153 -6.25 14.24 -51.86
C LYS A 153 -5.82 12.83 -52.27
N GLU A 154 -6.70 12.09 -52.93
CA GLU A 154 -6.46 10.70 -53.36
C GLU A 154 -5.36 10.63 -54.43
N GLN A 155 -5.29 11.62 -55.32
CA GLN A 155 -4.20 11.74 -56.29
C GLN A 155 -2.85 11.99 -55.62
N PHE A 156 -2.80 12.87 -54.62
CA PHE A 156 -1.57 13.13 -53.87
C PHE A 156 -1.14 11.91 -53.05
N GLU A 157 -2.04 11.28 -52.29
CA GLU A 157 -1.76 10.05 -51.54
C GLU A 157 -1.23 8.94 -52.44
N LYS A 158 -1.86 8.73 -53.60
CA LYS A 158 -1.40 7.73 -54.57
C LYS A 158 0.02 8.04 -55.05
N ARG A 159 0.32 9.30 -55.41
CA ARG A 159 1.67 9.70 -55.84
C ARG A 159 2.71 9.57 -54.74
N VAL A 160 2.36 9.87 -53.49
CA VAL A 160 3.24 9.67 -52.32
C VAL A 160 3.52 8.19 -52.13
N SER A 161 2.50 7.34 -52.17
CA SER A 161 2.64 5.88 -52.02
C SER A 161 3.42 5.22 -53.17
N ASP A 162 3.33 5.80 -54.38
CA ASP A 162 4.08 5.39 -55.57
C ASP A 162 5.52 5.93 -55.58
N GLY A 163 5.93 6.76 -54.62
CA GLY A 163 7.26 7.39 -54.57
C GLY A 163 7.49 8.43 -55.67
N LYS A 164 6.42 9.02 -56.21
CA LYS A 164 6.44 9.97 -57.35
C LYS A 164 6.43 11.44 -56.94
N VAL A 165 6.36 11.73 -55.65
CA VAL A 165 6.41 13.10 -55.11
C VAL A 165 7.86 13.47 -54.80
N SER A 166 8.26 14.71 -55.12
CA SER A 166 9.63 15.15 -54.84
C SER A 166 9.95 15.18 -53.33
N GLN A 167 11.17 14.78 -52.97
CA GLN A 167 11.61 14.74 -51.57
C GLN A 167 11.50 16.13 -50.91
N THR A 168 11.83 17.20 -51.64
CA THR A 168 11.69 18.58 -51.17
C THR A 168 10.25 18.95 -50.80
N SER A 169 9.25 18.43 -51.52
CA SER A 169 7.85 18.71 -51.18
C SER A 169 7.41 17.97 -49.91
N LEU A 170 7.94 16.77 -49.68
CA LEU A 170 7.71 16.02 -48.44
C LEU A 170 8.43 16.66 -47.25
N ASP A 171 9.69 17.10 -47.44
CA ASP A 171 10.47 17.80 -46.41
C ASP A 171 9.77 19.12 -46.02
N ASN A 172 9.37 19.93 -47.00
CA ASN A 172 8.63 21.18 -46.72
C ASN A 172 7.31 20.94 -45.96
N LEU A 173 6.60 19.86 -46.28
CA LEU A 173 5.36 19.50 -45.59
C LEU A 173 5.63 19.10 -44.14
N ASN A 174 6.64 18.25 -43.92
CA ASN A 174 7.02 17.77 -42.60
C ASN A 174 7.69 18.85 -41.73
N ASP A 175 8.45 19.77 -42.32
CA ASP A 175 9.07 20.90 -41.62
C ASP A 175 8.03 21.90 -41.10
N LYS A 176 6.99 22.16 -41.90
CA LYS A 176 5.90 23.07 -41.51
C LYS A 176 4.82 22.40 -40.67
N PHE A 177 4.63 21.09 -40.83
CA PHE A 177 3.70 20.29 -40.03
C PHE A 177 4.40 19.00 -39.62
N PRO A 178 5.15 19.01 -38.49
CA PRO A 178 5.87 17.84 -38.02
C PRO A 178 4.96 16.62 -37.86
N GLY A 179 5.37 15.49 -38.41
CA GLY A 179 4.61 14.23 -38.38
C GLY A 179 3.57 14.09 -39.50
N SER A 180 3.45 15.07 -40.41
CA SER A 180 2.56 14.99 -41.58
C SER A 180 3.02 13.99 -42.63
N VAL A 181 4.30 13.58 -42.64
CA VAL A 181 4.82 12.52 -43.51
C VAL A 181 5.22 11.33 -42.63
N VAL A 182 4.54 10.20 -42.81
CA VAL A 182 4.73 8.99 -42.00
C VAL A 182 5.25 7.87 -42.89
N GLU A 183 6.23 7.11 -42.39
CA GLU A 183 6.74 5.92 -43.08
C GLU A 183 6.23 4.66 -42.41
N LYS A 184 5.60 3.76 -43.19
CA LYS A 184 5.17 2.43 -42.75
C LYS A 184 5.56 1.41 -43.81
N ASP A 185 6.21 0.33 -43.39
CA ASP A 185 6.64 -0.76 -44.27
C ASP A 185 7.46 -0.29 -45.51
N GLY A 186 8.31 0.72 -45.31
CA GLY A 186 9.14 1.31 -46.38
C GLY A 186 8.38 2.17 -47.40
N LYS A 187 7.10 2.47 -47.16
CA LYS A 187 6.29 3.39 -47.97
C LYS A 187 5.93 4.63 -47.17
N LYS A 188 5.95 5.79 -47.85
CA LYS A 188 5.53 7.07 -47.27
C LYS A 188 4.02 7.26 -47.42
N PHE A 189 3.43 7.88 -46.42
CA PHE A 189 2.02 8.24 -46.33
C PHE A 189 1.89 9.65 -45.76
N ILE A 190 0.75 10.29 -46.01
CA ILE A 190 0.44 11.61 -45.45
C ILE A 190 -0.53 11.46 -44.28
N ASP A 191 -0.16 11.99 -43.13
CA ASP A 191 -1.10 12.21 -42.03
C ASP A 191 -1.78 13.57 -42.21
N TRP A 192 -3.00 13.51 -42.75
CA TRP A 192 -3.80 14.70 -43.01
C TRP A 192 -4.35 15.37 -41.75
N GLU A 193 -4.38 14.67 -40.61
CA GLU A 193 -4.77 15.27 -39.33
C GLU A 193 -3.65 16.12 -38.74
N ALA A 194 -2.39 15.85 -39.11
CA ALA A 194 -1.26 16.69 -38.71
C ALA A 194 -1.23 18.03 -39.45
N ILE A 195 -1.80 18.10 -40.66
CA ILE A 195 -1.81 19.31 -41.48
C ILE A 195 -2.88 20.29 -40.98
N GLY A 196 -2.48 21.54 -40.78
CA GLY A 196 -3.35 22.59 -40.24
C GLY A 196 -3.45 22.59 -38.71
N LYS A 197 -2.62 21.80 -38.01
CA LYS A 197 -2.44 21.95 -36.55
C LYS A 197 -1.64 23.23 -36.24
N PRO A 198 -2.01 23.97 -35.17
CA PRO A 198 -1.26 25.15 -34.73
C PRO A 198 0.21 24.83 -34.45
N GLU A 199 1.09 25.74 -34.82
CA GLU A 199 2.49 25.67 -34.41
C GLU A 199 2.57 25.86 -32.89
N GLN A 200 3.24 24.96 -32.18
CA GLN A 200 3.42 25.07 -30.73
C GLN A 200 4.76 25.73 -30.40
N LYS A 201 4.75 26.64 -29.42
CA LYS A 201 5.95 27.27 -28.87
C LYS A 201 5.99 27.09 -27.37
N ASP A 202 7.19 26.99 -26.82
CA ASP A 202 7.40 27.06 -25.37
C ASP A 202 7.03 28.46 -24.89
N ASP A 203 6.16 28.55 -23.87
CA ASP A 203 5.77 29.80 -23.24
C ASP A 203 6.81 30.36 -22.27
N GLY A 204 7.97 29.71 -22.16
CA GLY A 204 9.04 30.05 -21.23
C GLY A 204 8.91 29.36 -19.87
N THR A 205 7.84 28.58 -19.67
CA THR A 205 7.62 27.76 -18.48
C THR A 205 7.79 26.25 -18.76
N GLY A 206 8.19 25.88 -19.99
CA GLY A 206 8.25 24.50 -20.44
C GLY A 206 6.89 23.95 -20.89
N LYS A 207 5.83 24.77 -20.92
CA LYS A 207 4.51 24.41 -21.45
C LYS A 207 4.44 24.83 -22.93
N MET A 208 4.11 23.89 -23.79
CA MET A 208 3.88 24.16 -25.21
C MET A 208 2.50 24.79 -25.40
N VAL A 209 2.47 26.01 -25.92
CA VAL A 209 1.24 26.75 -26.25
C VAL A 209 1.11 26.93 -27.75
N ASN A 210 -0.13 26.96 -28.24
CA ASN A 210 -0.39 27.26 -29.64
C ASN A 210 0.03 28.71 -29.92
N SER A 211 0.97 28.87 -30.84
CA SER A 211 1.52 30.17 -31.24
C SER A 211 0.66 30.90 -32.29
N GLU A 212 -0.34 30.20 -32.83
CA GLU A 212 -1.32 30.73 -33.77
C GLU A 212 -2.71 30.10 -33.53
N ASP A 213 -3.78 30.79 -33.94
CA ASP A 213 -5.15 30.28 -33.89
C ASP A 213 -5.33 29.14 -34.92
N ARG A 214 -6.29 28.23 -34.68
CA ARG A 214 -6.55 27.10 -35.59
C ARG A 214 -6.85 27.57 -37.01
N GLY A 215 -7.64 28.63 -37.18
CA GLY A 215 -7.90 29.22 -38.50
C GLY A 215 -6.62 29.62 -39.26
N VAL A 216 -5.66 30.23 -38.57
CA VAL A 216 -4.38 30.65 -39.17
C VAL A 216 -3.52 29.44 -39.54
N ALA A 217 -3.50 28.42 -38.69
CA ALA A 217 -2.82 27.15 -38.97
C ALA A 217 -3.42 26.45 -40.20
N GLN A 218 -4.75 26.46 -40.34
CA GLN A 218 -5.46 25.89 -41.49
C GLN A 218 -5.19 26.69 -42.77
N GLU A 219 -5.14 28.03 -42.71
CA GLU A 219 -4.70 28.87 -43.84
C GLU A 219 -3.26 28.56 -44.27
N ARG A 220 -2.35 28.39 -43.31
CA ARG A 220 -0.96 28.01 -43.57
C ARG A 220 -0.88 26.64 -44.24
N GLY A 221 -1.65 25.67 -43.75
CA GLY A 221 -1.76 24.33 -44.34
C GLY A 221 -2.31 24.38 -45.76
N ALA A 222 -3.38 25.14 -45.98
CA ALA A 222 -3.99 25.33 -47.28
C ALA A 222 -3.01 25.93 -48.31
N LYS A 223 -2.30 27.01 -47.92
CA LYS A 223 -1.29 27.69 -48.76
C LYS A 223 -0.14 26.75 -49.12
N LEU A 224 0.35 25.97 -48.15
CA LEU A 224 1.46 25.05 -48.36
C LEU A 224 1.08 23.92 -49.31
N LEU A 225 -0.06 23.29 -49.11
CA LEU A 225 -0.53 22.20 -49.97
C LEU A 225 -0.81 22.68 -51.39
N LYS A 226 -1.39 23.88 -51.55
CA LYS A 226 -1.56 24.49 -52.88
C LYS A 226 -0.21 24.65 -53.61
N ALA A 227 0.81 25.16 -52.92
CA ALA A 227 2.15 25.31 -53.49
C ALA A 227 2.79 23.95 -53.83
N ILE A 228 2.58 22.92 -53.00
CA ILE A 228 3.05 21.56 -53.28
C ILE A 228 2.34 21.00 -54.52
N TYR A 229 1.03 21.14 -54.64
CA TYR A 229 0.27 20.61 -55.76
C TYR A 229 0.64 21.27 -57.09
N GLU A 230 0.83 22.60 -57.08
CA GLU A 230 1.33 23.34 -58.25
C GLU A 230 2.72 22.82 -58.66
N LYS A 231 3.62 22.62 -57.70
CA LYS A 231 4.98 22.12 -57.96
C LYS A 231 5.01 20.67 -58.47
N GLU A 232 4.14 19.81 -57.93
CA GLU A 232 4.05 18.41 -58.32
C GLU A 232 3.20 18.20 -59.59
N GLY A 233 2.60 19.25 -60.16
CA GLY A 233 1.76 19.14 -61.37
C GLY A 233 0.51 18.28 -61.13
N ILE A 234 -0.17 18.50 -60.00
CA ILE A 234 -1.47 17.91 -59.70
C ILE A 234 -2.54 18.89 -60.18
N ASP A 235 -3.43 18.44 -61.06
CA ASP A 235 -4.46 19.28 -61.65
C ASP A 235 -5.53 19.60 -60.61
N VAL A 236 -5.56 20.85 -60.16
CA VAL A 236 -6.49 21.35 -59.15
C VAL A 236 -7.66 21.96 -59.89
N GLN A 237 -8.82 21.29 -59.92
CA GLN A 237 -10.03 21.87 -60.53
C GLN A 237 -10.33 23.25 -59.90
N ASN A 238 -10.85 24.21 -60.69
CA ASN A 238 -11.23 25.53 -60.17
C ASN A 238 -12.22 25.35 -58.99
N ASN A 239 -11.86 25.91 -57.82
CA ASN A 239 -12.47 25.74 -56.48
C ASN A 239 -12.12 24.48 -55.67
N ALA A 240 -11.12 23.67 -56.05
CA ALA A 240 -10.81 22.43 -55.32
C ALA A 240 -10.02 22.61 -54.00
N PHE A 241 -9.57 23.83 -53.65
CA PHE A 241 -8.82 24.07 -52.42
C PHE A 241 -9.35 25.31 -51.70
N GLY A 242 -9.96 25.11 -50.54
CA GLY A 242 -10.62 26.17 -49.78
C GLY A 242 -10.55 25.93 -48.27
N ILE A 243 -10.99 26.92 -47.52
CA ILE A 243 -11.26 26.78 -46.09
C ILE A 243 -12.76 26.68 -45.96
N LYS A 244 -13.23 25.64 -45.29
CA LYS A 244 -14.65 25.54 -44.92
C LYS A 244 -14.80 25.54 -43.42
N THR A 245 -16.00 25.87 -42.99
CA THR A 245 -16.36 25.84 -41.58
C THR A 245 -17.33 24.69 -41.36
N VAL A 246 -17.00 23.87 -40.37
CA VAL A 246 -17.80 22.71 -39.99
C VAL A 246 -18.28 22.87 -38.55
N PRO A 247 -19.36 22.18 -38.16
CA PRO A 247 -19.80 22.18 -36.78
C PRO A 247 -18.65 21.80 -35.83
N GLY A 248 -18.48 22.59 -34.77
CA GLY A 248 -17.49 22.39 -33.72
C GLY A 248 -17.98 21.49 -32.59
N GLU A 249 -17.20 21.46 -31.52
CA GLU A 249 -17.34 20.57 -30.37
C GLU A 249 -18.67 20.74 -29.63
N TRP A 250 -19.28 21.94 -29.65
CA TRP A 250 -20.61 22.16 -29.07
C TRP A 250 -21.67 21.29 -29.73
N PHE A 251 -21.74 21.31 -31.07
CA PHE A 251 -22.74 20.54 -31.81
C PHE A 251 -22.42 19.05 -31.80
N GLU A 252 -21.13 18.70 -31.91
CA GLU A 252 -20.68 17.32 -31.77
C GLU A 252 -21.12 16.72 -30.44
N SER A 253 -21.01 17.47 -29.33
CA SER A 253 -21.46 17.04 -28.00
C SER A 253 -22.96 16.69 -27.98
N ILE A 254 -23.80 17.52 -28.61
CA ILE A 254 -25.24 17.35 -28.62
C ILE A 254 -25.63 16.15 -29.51
N TRP A 255 -25.06 16.07 -30.71
CA TRP A 255 -25.39 15.03 -31.68
C TRP A 255 -24.86 13.65 -31.33
N THR A 256 -23.84 13.57 -30.47
CA THR A 256 -23.31 12.30 -29.95
C THR A 256 -23.83 11.98 -28.55
N GLY A 257 -24.35 12.98 -27.83
CA GLY A 257 -24.73 12.84 -26.41
C GLY A 257 -23.53 12.83 -25.46
N ARG A 258 -22.32 13.03 -25.98
CA ARG A 258 -21.12 13.19 -25.17
C ARG A 258 -21.20 14.51 -24.40
N PRO A 259 -20.87 14.52 -23.10
CA PRO A 259 -20.75 15.77 -22.38
C PRO A 259 -19.68 16.68 -22.97
N LEU A 260 -19.89 17.99 -22.90
CA LEU A 260 -18.90 18.99 -23.26
C LEU A 260 -18.23 19.52 -22.00
N PHE A 261 -16.92 19.37 -21.88
CA PHE A 261 -16.13 19.93 -20.78
C PHE A 261 -15.24 21.07 -21.29
N LEU A 262 -15.49 22.27 -20.79
CA LEU A 262 -14.75 23.50 -21.11
C LEU A 262 -13.81 23.81 -19.94
N ASP A 263 -12.54 23.47 -20.07
CA ASP A 263 -11.50 23.73 -19.07
C ASP A 263 -10.86 25.11 -19.29
N GLU A 264 -10.34 25.73 -18.23
CA GLU A 264 -9.73 27.07 -18.27
C GLU A 264 -10.60 28.14 -18.96
N PHE A 265 -11.93 28.08 -18.79
CA PHE A 265 -12.91 28.89 -19.54
C PHE A 265 -12.63 30.40 -19.48
N ASN A 266 -12.27 30.92 -18.31
CA ASN A 266 -11.96 32.33 -18.10
C ASN A 266 -10.50 32.70 -18.42
N LYS A 267 -9.70 31.79 -18.98
CA LYS A 267 -8.41 32.11 -19.62
C LYS A 267 -8.51 32.18 -21.15
N SER A 268 -9.71 32.12 -21.70
CA SER A 268 -9.95 32.29 -23.14
C SER A 268 -9.64 33.70 -23.64
N LYS A 269 -9.52 33.85 -24.96
CA LYS A 269 -9.20 35.13 -25.60
C LYS A 269 -10.30 36.17 -25.32
N LYS A 270 -9.89 37.34 -24.81
CA LYS A 270 -10.80 38.42 -24.44
C LYS A 270 -11.70 38.84 -25.61
N GLY A 271 -12.99 38.99 -25.34
CA GLY A 271 -13.99 39.44 -26.33
C GLY A 271 -14.54 38.35 -27.25
N THR A 272 -14.21 37.07 -27.04
CA THR A 272 -14.71 35.94 -27.86
C THR A 272 -15.89 35.19 -27.23
N LEU A 273 -16.30 35.57 -26.02
CA LEU A 273 -17.37 34.95 -25.24
C LEU A 273 -18.78 35.46 -25.60
N ASP A 274 -18.91 36.44 -26.49
CA ASP A 274 -20.19 37.03 -26.87
C ASP A 274 -21.17 35.99 -27.43
N SER A 275 -20.68 35.08 -28.27
CA SER A 275 -21.49 34.02 -28.89
C SER A 275 -21.96 32.95 -27.90
N PHE A 276 -21.37 32.89 -26.70
CA PHE A 276 -21.77 31.93 -25.67
C PHE A 276 -23.03 32.33 -24.90
N GLN A 277 -23.44 33.61 -24.92
CA GLN A 277 -24.54 34.07 -24.06
C GLN A 277 -25.82 33.26 -24.28
N THR A 278 -26.27 33.14 -25.53
CA THR A 278 -27.49 32.41 -25.89
C THR A 278 -27.31 30.89 -25.81
N ALA A 279 -26.12 30.37 -26.13
CA ALA A 279 -25.80 28.96 -25.97
C ALA A 279 -25.90 28.51 -24.50
N LEU A 280 -25.45 29.35 -23.57
CA LEU A 280 -25.54 29.10 -22.12
C LEU A 280 -26.98 29.21 -21.61
N GLN A 281 -27.80 30.11 -22.15
CA GLN A 281 -29.24 30.14 -21.86
C GLN A 281 -29.94 28.84 -22.28
N PHE A 282 -29.52 28.28 -23.41
CA PHE A 282 -29.99 26.96 -23.80
C PHE A 282 -29.44 25.87 -22.85
N ALA A 283 -28.17 25.87 -22.48
CA ALA A 283 -27.67 24.84 -21.56
C ALA A 283 -28.28 24.92 -20.15
N ASN A 284 -28.58 26.12 -19.64
CA ASN A 284 -29.05 26.34 -18.27
C ASN A 284 -30.57 26.22 -18.07
N GLY A 285 -31.36 26.12 -19.14
CA GLY A 285 -32.81 25.94 -19.04
C GLY A 285 -33.65 27.16 -19.36
N GLU A 286 -33.05 28.33 -19.60
CA GLU A 286 -33.79 29.58 -19.86
C GLU A 286 -34.57 29.57 -21.18
N ILE A 287 -34.05 28.87 -22.21
CA ILE A 287 -34.70 28.73 -23.52
C ILE A 287 -34.70 27.27 -24.00
N ASP A 288 -35.66 26.93 -24.88
CA ASP A 288 -35.85 25.58 -25.41
C ASP A 288 -35.27 25.37 -26.82
N GLU A 289 -34.91 26.45 -27.51
CA GLU A 289 -34.30 26.43 -28.84
C GLU A 289 -33.27 27.55 -28.94
N VAL A 290 -32.13 27.26 -29.58
CA VAL A 290 -31.10 28.26 -29.88
C VAL A 290 -30.63 28.11 -31.32
N THR A 291 -30.51 29.23 -32.02
CA THR A 291 -29.88 29.29 -33.34
C THR A 291 -28.55 30.01 -33.20
N ILE A 292 -27.46 29.32 -33.54
CA ILE A 292 -26.12 29.89 -33.53
C ILE A 292 -25.72 30.12 -34.98
N TYR A 293 -25.46 31.39 -35.30
CA TYR A 293 -25.04 31.81 -36.63
C TYR A 293 -23.55 31.56 -36.80
N ASN A 294 -23.16 31.13 -38.00
CA ASN A 294 -21.77 30.96 -38.36
C ASN A 294 -21.19 32.31 -38.81
N PRO A 295 -20.37 32.99 -37.99
CA PRO A 295 -19.83 34.30 -38.34
C PRO A 295 -18.82 34.23 -39.49
N MET A 296 -18.39 33.02 -39.87
CA MET A 296 -17.37 32.76 -40.87
C MET A 296 -17.94 32.26 -42.20
N ALA A 297 -19.27 32.11 -42.34
CA ALA A 297 -19.88 31.73 -43.61
C ALA A 297 -19.95 32.94 -44.56
N GLN A 298 -19.00 33.07 -45.50
CA GLN A 298 -19.06 34.09 -46.55
C GLN A 298 -19.82 33.59 -47.79
N ALA A 299 -20.23 34.52 -48.65
CA ALA A 299 -20.85 34.21 -49.94
C ALA A 299 -19.80 33.56 -50.87
N GLY A 300 -19.73 32.22 -50.88
CA GLY A 300 -18.77 31.45 -51.67
C GLY A 300 -18.28 30.16 -51.00
N ASP A 301 -18.47 30.00 -49.68
CA ASP A 301 -17.96 28.87 -48.88
C ASP A 301 -18.77 27.56 -49.00
N GLY A 302 -19.06 27.12 -50.23
CA GLY A 302 -19.63 25.79 -50.52
C GLY A 302 -20.77 25.33 -49.59
N ASP A 303 -20.66 24.12 -49.03
CA ASP A 303 -21.63 23.46 -48.14
C ASP A 303 -21.53 23.90 -46.65
N SER A 304 -20.80 24.98 -46.33
CA SER A 304 -20.66 25.42 -44.93
C SER A 304 -22.02 25.87 -44.34
N PRO A 305 -22.45 25.35 -43.18
CA PRO A 305 -23.73 25.74 -42.60
C PRO A 305 -23.72 27.21 -42.18
N LYS A 306 -24.69 27.99 -42.67
CA LYS A 306 -24.85 29.43 -42.31
C LYS A 306 -25.28 29.63 -40.86
N SER A 307 -26.04 28.69 -40.33
CA SER A 307 -26.45 28.63 -38.94
C SER A 307 -26.82 27.20 -38.59
N ILE A 308 -26.81 26.89 -37.30
CA ILE A 308 -27.31 25.61 -36.79
C ILE A 308 -28.29 25.93 -35.67
N THR A 309 -29.47 25.33 -35.75
CA THR A 309 -30.51 25.43 -34.74
C THR A 309 -30.56 24.13 -33.96
N VAL A 310 -30.59 24.25 -32.64
CA VAL A 310 -30.69 23.12 -31.71
C VAL A 310 -31.89 23.31 -30.80
N ARG A 311 -32.65 22.24 -30.61
CA ARG A 311 -33.83 22.19 -29.75
C ARG A 311 -33.62 21.25 -28.58
N ARG A 312 -34.45 21.36 -27.53
CA ARG A 312 -34.48 20.39 -26.42
C ARG A 312 -34.68 18.97 -26.88
N ASP A 313 -35.54 18.78 -27.87
CA ASP A 313 -35.84 17.46 -28.41
C ASP A 313 -34.64 16.82 -29.10
N ASP A 314 -33.61 17.59 -29.47
CA ASP A 314 -32.36 17.08 -30.06
C ASP A 314 -31.38 16.55 -29.02
N LEU A 315 -31.63 16.80 -27.72
CA LEU A 315 -30.73 16.37 -26.65
C LEU A 315 -30.77 14.86 -26.46
N ARG A 316 -29.59 14.31 -26.18
CA ARG A 316 -29.38 12.89 -25.91
C ARG A 316 -29.09 12.67 -24.43
N MET A 317 -29.36 11.45 -23.98
CA MET A 317 -29.14 11.06 -22.59
C MET A 317 -27.66 11.22 -22.21
N GLY A 318 -27.42 11.72 -21.00
CA GLY A 318 -26.06 11.97 -20.53
C GLY A 318 -25.44 13.30 -20.98
N TRP A 319 -26.04 14.03 -21.93
CA TRP A 319 -25.52 15.33 -22.35
C TRP A 319 -25.62 16.38 -21.24
N PHE A 320 -24.49 17.05 -20.98
CA PHE A 320 -24.37 18.23 -20.12
C PHE A 320 -23.15 19.06 -20.53
N VAL A 321 -23.09 20.31 -20.05
CA VAL A 321 -21.95 21.21 -20.20
C VAL A 321 -21.28 21.41 -18.85
N GLY A 322 -20.02 20.98 -18.71
CA GLY A 322 -19.18 21.26 -17.55
C GLY A 322 -18.24 22.41 -17.87
N VAL A 323 -18.17 23.41 -17.00
CA VAL A 323 -17.29 24.58 -17.16
C VAL A 323 -16.37 24.66 -15.95
N ALA A 324 -15.06 24.64 -16.18
CA ALA A 324 -14.06 24.90 -15.15
C ALA A 324 -13.33 26.22 -15.41
N GLY A 325 -13.10 26.98 -14.34
CA GLY A 325 -12.33 28.22 -14.38
C GLY A 325 -11.45 28.35 -13.15
N ASN A 326 -10.56 29.33 -13.19
CA ASN A 326 -9.70 29.68 -12.05
C ASN A 326 -10.18 30.96 -11.38
N ASP A 327 -9.80 31.17 -10.14
CA ASP A 327 -10.11 32.42 -9.45
C ASP A 327 -9.23 33.57 -9.95
N ALA A 328 -9.71 34.80 -9.78
CA ALA A 328 -9.06 36.00 -10.33
C ALA A 328 -7.64 36.23 -9.79
N SER A 329 -7.28 35.58 -8.67
CA SER A 329 -5.95 35.56 -8.07
C SER A 329 -4.90 34.77 -8.86
N ASP A 330 -5.29 33.96 -9.85
CA ASP A 330 -4.42 33.08 -10.65
C ASP A 330 -3.63 33.81 -11.76
N GLY A 331 -3.49 35.14 -11.66
CA GLY A 331 -2.65 35.99 -12.51
C GLY A 331 -3.35 36.70 -13.68
N ASP A 332 -2.59 37.57 -14.37
CA ASP A 332 -3.06 38.54 -15.38
C ASP A 332 -3.73 37.93 -16.63
N THR A 333 -3.58 36.62 -16.85
CA THR A 333 -4.19 35.91 -17.99
C THR A 333 -5.65 35.50 -17.75
N THR A 334 -6.12 35.62 -16.50
CA THR A 334 -7.49 35.28 -16.12
C THR A 334 -8.41 36.49 -16.34
N GLN A 335 -9.34 36.40 -17.28
CA GLN A 335 -10.26 37.49 -17.58
C GLN A 335 -11.46 37.51 -16.62
N GLU A 336 -11.91 38.71 -16.23
CA GLU A 336 -13.18 38.87 -15.53
C GLU A 336 -14.36 38.57 -16.46
N LEU A 337 -15.29 37.75 -15.96
CA LEU A 337 -16.55 37.47 -16.67
C LEU A 337 -17.56 38.57 -16.41
N SER A 338 -18.30 38.97 -17.46
CA SER A 338 -19.42 39.91 -17.31
C SER A 338 -20.45 39.40 -16.29
N VAL A 339 -21.12 40.31 -15.57
CA VAL A 339 -22.18 39.95 -14.59
C VAL A 339 -23.22 39.03 -15.22
N SER A 340 -23.61 39.31 -16.47
CA SER A 340 -24.58 38.48 -17.21
C SER A 340 -24.08 37.06 -17.51
N MET A 341 -22.77 36.85 -17.66
CA MET A 341 -22.20 35.51 -17.79
C MET A 341 -22.19 34.80 -16.43
N LEU A 342 -21.77 35.51 -15.38
CA LEU A 342 -21.70 34.96 -14.03
C LEU A 342 -23.07 34.48 -13.54
N THR A 343 -24.14 35.23 -13.81
CA THR A 343 -25.50 34.83 -13.42
C THR A 343 -26.01 33.61 -14.21
N ARG A 344 -25.65 33.48 -15.50
CA ARG A 344 -26.02 32.32 -16.33
C ARG A 344 -25.26 31.06 -15.96
N LEU A 345 -23.97 31.20 -15.66
CA LEU A 345 -23.07 30.11 -15.28
C LEU A 345 -23.27 29.67 -13.82
N ASN A 346 -23.65 30.59 -12.94
CA ASN A 346 -23.81 30.43 -11.50
C ASN A 346 -22.66 29.59 -10.88
N PRO A 347 -21.41 30.09 -10.93
CA PRO A 347 -20.24 29.30 -10.57
C PRO A 347 -20.24 28.88 -9.11
N MET A 348 -20.10 27.58 -8.87
CA MET A 348 -19.79 27.05 -7.55
C MET A 348 -18.29 27.21 -7.29
N ARG A 349 -17.92 27.71 -6.12
CA ARG A 349 -16.51 27.92 -5.73
C ARG A 349 -16.04 26.78 -4.83
N ILE A 350 -14.85 26.25 -5.09
CA ILE A 350 -14.15 25.33 -4.20
C ILE A 350 -13.35 26.19 -3.21
N GLY A 351 -13.51 25.95 -1.91
CA GLY A 351 -12.69 26.59 -0.88
C GLY A 351 -11.35 25.87 -0.68
N ASP A 352 -10.57 26.35 0.29
CA ASP A 352 -9.31 25.72 0.66
C ASP A 352 -9.50 24.27 1.12
N PRO A 353 -8.51 23.39 0.87
CA PRO A 353 -8.65 21.98 1.15
C PRO A 353 -8.45 21.72 2.65
N GLU A 354 -9.40 21.04 3.27
CA GLU A 354 -9.29 20.63 4.68
C GLU A 354 -8.46 19.34 4.80
N LYS A 355 -8.01 19.00 6.01
CA LYS A 355 -7.31 17.73 6.32
C LYS A 355 -7.94 16.50 5.65
N ARG A 356 -9.27 16.40 5.70
CA ARG A 356 -10.01 15.25 5.14
C ARG A 356 -9.90 15.17 3.62
N ASP A 357 -9.75 16.30 2.93
CA ASP A 357 -9.54 16.35 1.48
C ASP A 357 -8.13 15.88 1.12
N TRP A 358 -7.12 16.30 1.91
CA TRP A 358 -5.75 15.79 1.80
C TRP A 358 -5.69 14.29 2.04
N ALA A 359 -6.22 13.80 3.15
CA ALA A 359 -6.23 12.38 3.46
C ALA A 359 -6.96 11.57 2.38
N HIS A 360 -8.10 12.07 1.88
CA HIS A 360 -8.83 11.46 0.78
C HIS A 360 -7.97 11.34 -0.48
N ARG A 361 -7.35 12.45 -0.91
CA ARG A 361 -6.60 12.49 -2.17
C ARG A 361 -5.34 11.65 -2.09
N ILE A 362 -4.60 11.72 -0.98
CA ILE A 362 -3.40 10.90 -0.74
C ILE A 362 -3.79 9.42 -0.73
N SER A 363 -4.91 9.06 -0.10
CA SER A 363 -5.42 7.68 -0.13
C SER A 363 -5.61 7.18 -1.56
N GLN A 364 -6.26 7.97 -2.41
CA GLN A 364 -6.52 7.60 -3.80
C GLN A 364 -5.22 7.43 -4.59
N ILE A 365 -4.23 8.28 -4.36
CA ILE A 365 -2.93 8.20 -5.04
C ILE A 365 -2.21 6.92 -4.62
N TRP A 366 -2.20 6.59 -3.33
CA TRP A 366 -1.42 5.46 -2.80
C TRP A 366 -2.08 4.10 -2.99
N THR A 367 -3.41 4.04 -3.00
CA THR A 367 -4.16 2.77 -2.92
C THR A 367 -5.18 2.58 -4.05
N GLY A 368 -5.40 3.61 -4.88
CA GLY A 368 -6.47 3.61 -5.88
C GLY A 368 -7.89 3.73 -5.30
N LEU A 369 -8.04 3.92 -3.98
CA LEU A 369 -9.31 4.15 -3.28
C LEU A 369 -9.17 5.28 -2.25
N PRO A 370 -10.26 6.00 -1.92
CA PRO A 370 -10.28 6.98 -0.84
C PRO A 370 -10.33 6.29 0.54
N LEU A 371 -9.31 5.48 0.84
CA LEU A 371 -9.22 4.60 2.00
C LEU A 371 -9.60 5.28 3.32
N VAL A 372 -9.01 6.43 3.65
CA VAL A 372 -9.29 7.12 4.91
C VAL A 372 -10.75 7.59 4.99
N THR A 373 -11.34 8.03 3.88
CA THR A 373 -12.76 8.39 3.83
C THR A 373 -13.65 7.18 4.09
N LEU A 374 -13.36 6.04 3.46
CA LEU A 374 -14.12 4.79 3.68
C LEU A 374 -13.96 4.28 5.11
N TYR A 375 -12.74 4.30 5.65
CA TYR A 375 -12.45 3.92 7.02
C TYR A 375 -13.24 4.76 8.02
N ASN A 376 -13.24 6.10 7.88
CA ASN A 376 -13.93 7.00 8.79
C ASN A 376 -15.46 6.84 8.73
N ILE A 377 -16.02 6.63 7.55
CA ILE A 377 -17.48 6.46 7.37
C ILE A 377 -17.95 5.12 7.95
N PHE A 378 -17.16 4.06 7.77
CA PHE A 378 -17.53 2.71 8.19
C PHE A 378 -16.87 2.27 9.50
N ASP A 379 -16.26 3.17 10.27
CA ASP A 379 -15.44 2.88 11.46
C ASP A 379 -16.06 1.83 12.41
N LYS A 380 -17.37 1.91 12.68
CA LYS A 380 -18.07 0.93 13.52
C LYS A 380 -18.01 -0.49 12.94
N LYS A 381 -18.20 -0.64 11.62
CA LYS A 381 -18.08 -1.94 10.92
C LYS A 381 -16.63 -2.38 10.87
N VAL A 382 -15.70 -1.46 10.60
CA VAL A 382 -14.26 -1.75 10.56
C VAL A 382 -13.77 -2.31 11.90
N LYS A 383 -14.20 -1.72 13.02
CA LYS A 383 -13.84 -2.19 14.37
C LYS A 383 -14.45 -3.55 14.71
N ALA A 384 -15.63 -3.86 14.17
CA ALA A 384 -16.31 -5.13 14.40
C ALA A 384 -15.71 -6.27 13.57
N ASP A 385 -15.30 -5.98 12.33
CA ASP A 385 -14.72 -6.96 11.40
C ASP A 385 -13.58 -6.34 10.56
N PRO A 386 -12.36 -6.23 11.14
CA PRO A 386 -11.20 -5.69 10.46
C PRO A 386 -10.79 -6.48 9.21
N VAL A 387 -10.90 -7.82 9.27
CA VAL A 387 -10.48 -8.72 8.18
C VAL A 387 -11.46 -8.61 7.02
N GLY A 388 -12.77 -8.67 7.27
CA GLY A 388 -13.78 -8.50 6.24
C GLY A 388 -13.74 -7.12 5.59
N PHE A 389 -13.37 -6.06 6.34
CA PHE A 389 -13.16 -4.74 5.74
C PHE A 389 -11.96 -4.70 4.77
N SER A 390 -10.87 -5.38 5.12
CA SER A 390 -9.68 -5.51 4.27
C SER A 390 -10.00 -6.21 2.94
N GLU A 391 -10.76 -7.30 2.99
CA GLU A 391 -11.25 -8.01 1.80
C GLU A 391 -12.19 -7.13 0.96
N PHE A 392 -13.14 -6.46 1.62
CA PHE A 392 -14.06 -5.52 0.98
C PHE A 392 -13.34 -4.41 0.21
N LEU A 393 -12.26 -3.85 0.76
CA LEU A 393 -11.46 -2.83 0.07
C LEU A 393 -10.82 -3.36 -1.22
N VAL A 394 -10.29 -4.58 -1.20
CA VAL A 394 -9.72 -5.23 -2.40
C VAL A 394 -10.80 -5.47 -3.45
N ASP A 395 -11.96 -5.98 -3.04
CA ASP A 395 -13.10 -6.18 -3.94
C ASP A 395 -13.58 -4.87 -4.57
N LEU A 396 -13.68 -3.82 -3.75
CA LEU A 396 -14.08 -2.48 -4.20
C LEU A 396 -13.08 -1.90 -5.21
N ARG A 397 -11.78 -2.10 -4.99
CA ARG A 397 -10.73 -1.68 -5.92
C ARG A 397 -10.85 -2.36 -7.28
N GLN A 398 -11.37 -3.59 -7.31
CA GLN A 398 -11.55 -4.41 -8.52
C GLN A 398 -12.95 -4.31 -9.15
N LEU A 399 -13.92 -3.70 -8.46
CA LEU A 399 -15.33 -3.67 -8.85
C LEU A 399 -15.53 -3.11 -10.27
N GLY A 400 -16.19 -3.88 -11.14
CA GLY A 400 -16.46 -3.46 -12.53
C GLY A 400 -15.23 -3.35 -13.43
N LEU A 401 -14.07 -3.88 -13.01
CA LEU A 401 -12.88 -3.99 -13.86
C LEU A 401 -12.87 -5.32 -14.63
N THR A 402 -12.43 -5.25 -15.89
CA THR A 402 -12.10 -6.41 -16.73
C THR A 402 -10.89 -7.17 -16.17
N ALA A 403 -10.69 -8.42 -16.60
CA ALA A 403 -9.53 -9.21 -16.15
C ALA A 403 -8.18 -8.55 -16.47
N ALA A 404 -8.06 -7.89 -17.63
CA ALA A 404 -6.87 -7.15 -18.03
C ALA A 404 -6.63 -5.94 -17.12
N GLU A 405 -7.68 -5.16 -16.81
CA GLU A 405 -7.59 -4.02 -15.88
C GLU A 405 -7.23 -4.47 -14.45
N ARG A 406 -7.76 -5.60 -13.97
CA ARG A 406 -7.40 -6.15 -12.65
C ARG A 406 -5.93 -6.55 -12.59
N LYS A 407 -5.40 -7.17 -13.64
CA LYS A 407 -3.98 -7.54 -13.73
C LYS A 407 -3.06 -6.32 -13.80
N ALA A 408 -3.56 -5.19 -14.28
CA ALA A 408 -2.83 -3.93 -14.35
C ALA A 408 -2.79 -3.15 -13.02
N ILE A 409 -3.51 -3.59 -11.98
CA ILE A 409 -3.45 -2.95 -10.66
C ILE A 409 -2.04 -3.13 -10.08
N PRO A 410 -1.37 -2.03 -9.65
CA PRO A 410 -0.08 -2.12 -9.00
C PRO A 410 -0.14 -2.99 -7.74
N PRO A 411 0.81 -3.94 -7.53
CA PRO A 411 0.78 -4.84 -6.37
C PRO A 411 0.79 -4.13 -5.01
N HIS A 412 1.45 -2.97 -4.92
CA HIS A 412 1.52 -2.19 -3.68
C HIS A 412 0.15 -1.64 -3.26
N GLU A 413 -0.73 -1.29 -4.20
CA GLU A 413 -2.07 -0.81 -3.87
C GLU A 413 -2.85 -1.89 -3.11
N LEU A 414 -2.82 -3.13 -3.60
CA LEU A 414 -3.48 -4.25 -2.95
C LEU A 414 -2.84 -4.56 -1.59
N TYR A 415 -1.52 -4.46 -1.48
CA TYR A 415 -0.81 -4.64 -0.21
C TYR A 415 -1.22 -3.59 0.82
N PHE A 416 -1.28 -2.31 0.45
CA PHE A 416 -1.70 -1.22 1.34
C PHE A 416 -3.17 -1.34 1.75
N LEU A 417 -4.07 -1.73 0.83
CA LEU A 417 -5.46 -2.00 1.17
C LEU A 417 -5.59 -3.18 2.15
N ARG A 418 -4.78 -4.24 1.98
CA ARG A 418 -4.76 -5.35 2.94
C ARG A 418 -4.25 -4.95 4.31
N ASN A 419 -3.31 -4.01 4.34
CA ASN A 419 -2.67 -3.46 5.54
C ASN A 419 -3.23 -2.06 5.87
N TYR A 420 -4.55 -1.92 5.78
CA TYR A 420 -5.17 -0.59 5.80
C TYR A 420 -4.93 0.18 7.10
N GLN A 421 -4.75 -0.47 8.25
CA GLN A 421 -4.58 0.23 9.53
C GLN A 421 -3.28 1.05 9.55
N GLU A 422 -2.16 0.44 9.16
CA GLU A 422 -0.87 1.12 9.05
C GLU A 422 -0.89 2.15 7.91
N THR A 423 -1.58 1.82 6.81
CA THR A 423 -1.75 2.73 5.67
C THR A 423 -2.57 3.97 6.04
N VAL A 424 -3.68 3.82 6.79
CA VAL A 424 -4.51 4.93 7.29
C VAL A 424 -3.71 5.81 8.24
N GLN A 425 -2.91 5.21 9.13
CA GLN A 425 -2.01 5.97 10.00
C GLN A 425 -1.03 6.80 9.17
N ALA A 426 -0.32 6.18 8.23
CA ALA A 426 0.64 6.85 7.36
C ALA A 426 0.02 8.00 6.54
N ILE A 427 -1.16 7.78 5.97
CA ILE A 427 -1.90 8.82 5.22
C ILE A 427 -2.29 9.98 6.15
N ASN A 428 -2.72 9.69 7.37
CA ASN A 428 -3.06 10.73 8.35
C ASN A 428 -1.82 11.56 8.75
N GLN A 429 -0.65 10.94 8.91
CA GLN A 429 0.61 11.64 9.19
C GLN A 429 0.97 12.60 8.05
N VAL A 430 0.95 12.11 6.80
CA VAL A 430 1.33 12.91 5.62
C VAL A 430 0.29 13.98 5.26
N SER A 431 -1.01 13.66 5.40
CA SER A 431 -2.08 14.65 5.15
C SER A 431 -2.03 15.82 6.12
N THR A 432 -1.76 15.56 7.41
CA THR A 432 -1.59 16.63 8.40
C THR A 432 -0.41 17.53 8.03
N TYR A 433 0.73 16.94 7.64
CA TYR A 433 1.89 17.70 7.19
C TYR A 433 1.59 18.61 5.98
N TYR A 434 0.92 18.12 4.93
CA TYR A 434 0.64 18.95 3.76
C TYR A 434 -0.38 20.06 4.03
N GLU A 435 -1.42 19.78 4.81
CA GLU A 435 -2.36 20.82 5.28
C GLU A 435 -1.60 21.88 6.08
N ASP A 436 -0.77 21.43 7.02
CA ASP A 436 0.02 22.28 7.89
C ASP A 436 1.00 23.16 7.12
N ARG A 437 1.62 22.59 6.08
CA ARG A 437 2.56 23.28 5.19
C ARG A 437 1.84 24.28 4.28
N LEU A 438 0.66 23.96 3.76
CA LEU A 438 -0.16 24.91 3.00
C LEU A 438 -0.51 26.12 3.87
N GLN A 439 -0.98 25.90 5.10
CA GLN A 439 -1.28 26.98 6.04
C GLN A 439 -0.05 27.84 6.39
N LEU A 440 1.15 27.26 6.42
CA LEU A 440 2.39 28.02 6.64
C LEU A 440 2.89 28.73 5.37
N SER A 441 2.34 28.45 4.19
CA SER A 441 2.69 29.22 2.98
C SER A 441 1.90 30.53 2.85
N ASP A 442 0.82 30.66 3.61
CA ASP A 442 -0.01 31.87 3.65
C ASP A 442 0.33 32.70 4.91
N PRO A 443 0.95 33.88 4.77
CA PRO A 443 1.31 34.74 5.91
C PRO A 443 0.10 35.29 6.66
N THR A 444 -1.12 35.19 6.12
CA THR A 444 -2.37 35.61 6.78
C THR A 444 -3.04 34.51 7.57
N SER A 445 -2.51 33.28 7.50
CA SER A 445 -3.02 32.11 8.22
C SER A 445 -2.99 32.30 9.74
N GLU A 446 -4.05 31.85 10.42
CA GLU A 446 -4.13 31.87 11.89
C GLU A 446 -3.00 31.05 12.55
N LYS A 447 -2.33 30.19 11.80
CA LYS A 447 -1.22 29.37 12.28
C LYS A 447 -0.03 30.20 12.77
N TYR A 448 0.18 31.39 12.21
CA TYR A 448 1.20 32.34 12.66
C TYR A 448 0.92 32.95 14.04
N ASN A 449 -0.29 32.78 14.59
CA ASN A 449 -0.59 33.16 15.98
C ASN A 449 0.05 32.20 17.00
N GLN A 450 0.49 31.02 16.57
CA GLN A 450 1.15 30.06 17.44
C GLN A 450 2.60 30.49 17.67
N LYS A 451 3.05 30.40 18.93
CA LYS A 451 4.38 30.87 19.36
C LYS A 451 5.52 30.26 18.55
N GLU A 452 5.36 29.02 18.10
CA GLU A 452 6.34 28.24 17.36
C GLU A 452 6.57 28.73 15.92
N TYR A 453 5.60 29.44 15.32
CA TYR A 453 5.65 29.88 13.91
C TYR A 453 5.73 31.40 13.75
N LYS A 454 5.67 32.15 14.86
CA LYS A 454 5.59 33.61 14.85
C LYS A 454 6.78 34.27 14.14
N ASP A 455 7.97 33.70 14.29
CA ASP A 455 9.21 34.26 13.74
C ASP A 455 9.45 33.88 12.26
N LEU A 456 8.52 33.14 11.64
CA LEU A 456 8.59 32.73 10.23
C LEU A 456 8.02 33.79 9.26
N SER A 457 7.35 34.82 9.77
CA SER A 457 6.58 35.76 8.95
C SER A 457 7.42 36.47 7.89
N ASP A 458 8.67 36.82 8.22
CA ASP A 458 9.54 37.60 7.34
C ASP A 458 10.07 36.73 6.17
N GLU A 459 10.48 35.50 6.46
CA GLU A 459 10.92 34.54 5.42
C GLU A 459 9.76 34.18 4.47
N VAL A 460 8.56 33.94 5.02
CA VAL A 460 7.39 33.54 4.22
C VAL A 460 6.76 34.72 3.47
N SER A 461 6.78 35.94 4.03
CA SER A 461 6.29 37.11 3.28
C SER A 461 7.14 37.38 2.03
N ALA A 462 8.43 37.05 2.07
CA ALA A 462 9.33 37.21 0.93
C ALA A 462 9.26 36.03 -0.07
N ASN A 463 9.09 34.80 0.42
CA ASN A 463 9.30 33.58 -0.37
C ASN A 463 8.23 32.49 -0.18
N GLY A 464 7.04 32.82 0.36
CA GLY A 464 6.00 31.84 0.72
C GLY A 464 5.55 30.95 -0.44
N ASN A 465 5.62 31.46 -1.67
CA ASN A 465 5.35 30.70 -2.90
C ASN A 465 6.26 29.47 -3.05
N ASN A 466 7.48 29.48 -2.50
CA ASN A 466 8.41 28.35 -2.61
C ASN A 466 7.95 27.15 -1.77
N ILE A 467 7.28 27.40 -0.64
CA ILE A 467 6.81 26.34 0.25
C ILE A 467 5.35 25.97 0.03
N PHE A 468 4.63 26.69 -0.83
CA PHE A 468 3.24 26.41 -1.22
C PHE A 468 3.07 24.97 -1.74
N VAL A 469 1.98 24.32 -1.36
CA VAL A 469 1.65 22.96 -1.78
C VAL A 469 0.20 22.85 -2.22
N SER A 470 -0.03 22.05 -3.27
CA SER A 470 -1.36 21.64 -3.73
C SER A 470 -1.44 20.12 -3.85
N PHE A 471 -2.57 19.56 -4.27
CA PHE A 471 -2.69 18.12 -4.53
C PHE A 471 -1.74 17.60 -5.63
N ARG A 472 -1.05 18.47 -6.38
CA ARG A 472 0.06 18.05 -7.26
C ARG A 472 1.26 17.54 -6.48
N LYS A 473 1.52 18.08 -5.29
CA LYS A 473 2.69 17.75 -4.48
C LYS A 473 2.68 16.29 -4.02
N PRO A 474 1.60 15.76 -3.40
CA PRO A 474 1.51 14.34 -3.10
C PRO A 474 1.69 13.40 -4.32
N ILE A 475 1.27 13.83 -5.52
CA ILE A 475 1.45 13.03 -6.76
C ILE A 475 2.93 12.98 -7.14
N ALA A 476 3.63 14.13 -7.11
CA ALA A 476 5.05 14.19 -7.39
C ALA A 476 5.86 13.34 -6.41
N ASP A 477 5.56 13.46 -5.13
CA ASP A 477 6.29 12.77 -4.05
C ASP A 477 6.02 11.26 -4.10
N PHE A 478 4.78 10.86 -4.39
CA PHE A 478 4.44 9.46 -4.69
C PHE A 478 5.21 8.91 -5.90
N ASN A 479 5.22 9.64 -7.01
CA ASN A 479 5.92 9.21 -8.24
C ASN A 479 7.42 9.04 -7.98
N LYS A 480 8.02 9.91 -7.18
CA LYS A 480 9.41 9.80 -6.74
C LYS A 480 9.62 8.60 -5.81
N ALA A 481 8.66 8.31 -4.93
CA ALA A 481 8.74 7.21 -3.96
C ALA A 481 8.61 5.82 -4.60
N ILE A 482 7.79 5.67 -5.64
CA ILE A 482 7.63 4.39 -6.37
C ILE A 482 8.73 4.12 -7.39
N GLN A 483 9.50 5.14 -7.78
CA GLN A 483 10.66 4.99 -8.63
C GLN A 483 11.82 4.35 -7.86
N SER A 484 12.53 3.46 -8.54
CA SER A 484 13.73 2.87 -7.96
C SER A 484 14.90 3.82 -8.19
N THR A 485 15.48 4.28 -7.09
CA THR A 485 16.63 5.18 -7.09
C THR A 485 17.73 4.58 -6.22
N PRO A 486 19.01 4.77 -6.58
CA PRO A 486 20.10 4.33 -5.73
C PRO A 486 20.10 5.07 -4.39
N ASP A 487 20.51 4.37 -3.33
CA ASP A 487 20.73 4.98 -2.02
C ASP A 487 22.05 5.74 -2.04
N VAL A 488 22.03 7.03 -1.66
CA VAL A 488 23.24 7.84 -1.48
C VAL A 488 23.76 7.60 -0.06
N ARG A 489 25.01 7.18 0.07
CA ARG A 489 25.66 6.90 1.37
C ARG A 489 26.72 7.96 1.69
N PRO A 490 27.03 8.20 2.97
CA PRO A 490 28.12 9.08 3.36
C PRO A 490 29.44 8.67 2.70
N ALA A 491 30.23 9.65 2.25
CA ALA A 491 31.54 9.38 1.63
C ALA A 491 32.50 8.63 2.58
N ALA A 492 32.32 8.76 3.89
CA ALA A 492 33.08 8.01 4.90
C ALA A 492 32.91 6.49 4.81
N GLU A 493 31.79 6.01 4.27
CA GLU A 493 31.52 4.59 4.03
C GLU A 493 31.92 4.15 2.61
N SER A 494 32.53 5.03 1.82
CA SER A 494 32.92 4.72 0.46
C SER A 494 34.22 3.90 0.40
N ALA A 495 34.19 2.84 -0.41
CA ALA A 495 35.39 2.09 -0.78
C ALA A 495 36.00 2.70 -2.05
N LEU A 496 36.55 3.90 -1.96
CA LEU A 496 37.21 4.53 -3.10
C LEU A 496 38.47 3.73 -3.49
N SER A 497 38.47 3.13 -4.69
CA SER A 497 39.68 2.58 -5.28
C SER A 497 40.41 3.65 -6.10
N LEU A 498 41.70 3.84 -5.82
CA LEU A 498 42.56 4.77 -6.56
C LEU A 498 43.09 4.18 -7.89
N ASN A 499 42.80 2.90 -8.16
CA ASN A 499 43.18 2.22 -9.40
C ASN A 499 41.97 2.04 -10.32
N LEU A 500 41.66 3.08 -11.10
CA LEU A 500 40.50 3.08 -12.00
C LEU A 500 40.54 1.93 -13.03
N GLY A 501 41.72 1.59 -13.53
CA GLY A 501 41.88 0.53 -14.53
C GLY A 501 41.56 -0.87 -14.00
N GLU A 502 41.66 -1.08 -12.68
CA GLU A 502 41.27 -2.33 -12.02
C GLU A 502 39.78 -2.37 -11.72
N VAL A 503 39.19 -1.24 -11.29
CA VAL A 503 37.74 -1.11 -11.05
C VAL A 503 36.94 -1.48 -12.29
N PHE A 504 37.28 -0.93 -13.46
CA PHE A 504 36.54 -1.22 -14.69
C PHE A 504 36.78 -2.64 -15.23
N ARG A 505 37.98 -3.21 -15.01
CA ARG A 505 38.28 -4.59 -15.43
C ARG A 505 37.57 -5.64 -14.57
N ASN A 506 37.41 -5.35 -13.27
CA ASN A 506 36.78 -6.25 -12.31
C ASN A 506 35.29 -5.97 -12.13
N LEU A 507 34.71 -5.02 -12.89
CA LEU A 507 33.28 -4.74 -12.84
C LEU A 507 32.52 -5.92 -13.44
N ASP A 508 31.93 -6.73 -12.58
CA ASP A 508 31.04 -7.80 -13.01
C ASP A 508 29.67 -7.24 -13.40
N LEU A 509 29.48 -6.99 -14.69
CA LEU A 509 28.19 -6.55 -15.23
C LEU A 509 27.09 -7.61 -15.06
N THR A 510 27.44 -8.88 -14.85
CA THR A 510 26.46 -9.94 -14.60
C THR A 510 25.90 -9.91 -13.18
N ALA A 511 26.60 -9.25 -12.25
CA ALA A 511 26.15 -9.00 -10.88
C ALA A 511 25.18 -7.80 -10.77
N ILE A 512 25.00 -7.02 -11.85
CA ILE A 512 24.01 -5.92 -11.89
C ILE A 512 22.61 -6.54 -11.98
N GLY A 513 22.01 -6.77 -10.82
CA GLY A 513 20.67 -7.35 -10.69
C GLY A 513 19.58 -6.48 -11.32
N LYS A 514 18.42 -7.10 -11.56
CA LYS A 514 17.23 -6.34 -11.95
C LYS A 514 16.87 -5.35 -10.85
N VAL A 515 16.64 -4.11 -11.24
CA VAL A 515 16.24 -3.03 -10.35
C VAL A 515 14.87 -3.38 -9.74
N SER A 516 14.83 -3.62 -8.43
CA SER A 516 13.58 -3.83 -7.71
C SER A 516 12.71 -2.57 -7.79
N PRO A 517 11.38 -2.71 -7.94
CA PRO A 517 10.47 -1.56 -7.92
C PRO A 517 10.62 -0.72 -6.64
N GLY A 518 10.55 0.61 -6.75
CA GLY A 518 10.72 1.51 -5.60
C GLY A 518 9.68 1.33 -4.51
N TRP A 519 8.49 0.82 -4.85
CA TRP A 519 7.42 0.59 -3.88
C TRP A 519 7.77 -0.46 -2.80
N HIS A 520 8.80 -1.30 -2.97
CA HIS A 520 9.30 -2.16 -1.88
C HIS A 520 9.85 -1.35 -0.68
N LYS A 521 10.36 -0.15 -0.94
CA LYS A 521 10.86 0.78 0.07
C LYS A 521 10.00 2.05 0.13
N PHE A 522 8.70 1.94 -0.19
CA PHE A 522 7.84 3.11 -0.37
C PHE A 522 7.89 4.09 0.80
N GLY A 523 7.74 3.63 2.05
CA GLY A 523 7.81 4.49 3.24
C GLY A 523 9.13 5.27 3.34
N SER A 524 10.27 4.58 3.23
CA SER A 524 11.60 5.21 3.28
C SER A 524 11.83 6.18 2.12
N ASN A 525 11.39 5.80 0.90
CA ASN A 525 11.53 6.66 -0.27
C ASN A 525 10.66 7.92 -0.17
N MET A 526 9.46 7.80 0.41
CA MET A 526 8.57 8.93 0.67
C MET A 526 9.17 9.89 1.69
N VAL A 527 9.75 9.36 2.78
CA VAL A 527 10.49 10.17 3.77
C VAL A 527 11.61 10.96 3.09
N ARG A 528 12.44 10.29 2.28
CA ARG A 528 13.53 10.95 1.57
C ARG A 528 13.02 11.98 0.55
N ALA A 529 11.93 11.69 -0.16
CA ALA A 529 11.31 12.65 -1.08
C ALA A 529 10.96 13.96 -0.36
N ILE A 530 10.23 13.85 0.75
CA ILE A 530 9.84 15.00 1.58
C ILE A 530 11.07 15.75 2.13
N GLN A 531 12.11 15.05 2.57
CA GLN A 531 13.36 15.67 3.04
C GLN A 531 14.07 16.49 1.96
N GLU A 532 14.24 15.91 0.77
CA GLU A 532 14.86 16.58 -0.37
C GLU A 532 14.04 17.81 -0.79
N ASP A 533 12.72 17.71 -0.73
CA ASP A 533 11.84 18.83 -1.08
C ASP A 533 11.91 19.96 -0.06
N ILE A 534 11.88 19.66 1.23
CA ILE A 534 12.09 20.67 2.28
C ILE A 534 13.44 21.37 2.06
N ALA A 535 14.50 20.61 1.78
CA ALA A 535 15.82 21.20 1.56
C ALA A 535 15.87 22.13 0.34
N ASN A 536 15.20 21.76 -0.76
CA ASN A 536 15.17 22.55 -1.99
C ASN A 536 14.24 23.77 -1.90
N ASP A 537 13.09 23.62 -1.25
CA ASP A 537 12.05 24.65 -1.20
C ASP A 537 12.37 25.77 -0.19
N THR A 538 13.28 25.51 0.76
CA THR A 538 13.66 26.48 1.81
C THR A 538 15.09 27.01 1.68
N ILE A 539 15.67 27.03 0.48
CA ILE A 539 17.00 27.61 0.26
C ILE A 539 16.97 29.10 0.68
N GLY A 540 17.81 29.46 1.67
CA GLY A 540 17.84 30.81 2.24
C GLY A 540 16.75 31.10 3.29
N MET A 541 15.98 30.09 3.71
CA MET A 541 14.91 30.19 4.71
C MET A 541 15.14 29.22 5.89
N PRO A 542 16.21 29.40 6.69
CA PRO A 542 16.61 28.45 7.73
C PRO A 542 15.57 28.25 8.84
N LEU A 543 14.81 29.28 9.21
CA LEU A 543 13.76 29.14 10.23
C LEU A 543 12.61 28.29 9.69
N THR A 544 12.20 28.55 8.45
CA THR A 544 11.16 27.78 7.75
C THR A 544 11.59 26.33 7.56
N ASN A 545 12.85 26.08 7.19
CA ASN A 545 13.41 24.73 7.09
C ASN A 545 13.24 23.96 8.41
N ALA A 546 13.71 24.53 9.52
CA ALA A 546 13.63 23.90 10.84
C ALA A 546 12.18 23.64 11.28
N ALA A 547 11.26 24.56 10.98
CA ALA A 547 9.84 24.39 11.27
C ALA A 547 9.21 23.24 10.47
N LEU A 548 9.51 23.11 9.17
CA LEU A 548 9.01 22.00 8.34
C LEU A 548 9.58 20.63 8.78
N ILE A 549 10.86 20.58 9.20
CA ILE A 549 11.45 19.37 9.80
C ILE A 549 10.74 19.00 11.10
N THR A 550 10.53 19.98 11.99
CA THR A 550 9.82 19.78 13.28
C THR A 550 8.38 19.30 13.06
N LEU A 551 7.69 19.83 12.04
CA LEU A 551 6.37 19.34 11.64
C LEU A 551 6.41 17.87 11.20
N CYS A 552 7.43 17.46 10.44
CA CYS A 552 7.57 16.07 10.03
C CYS A 552 7.85 15.13 11.21
N GLU A 553 8.69 15.55 12.17
CA GLU A 553 8.94 14.77 13.39
C GLU A 553 7.68 14.66 14.26
N THR A 554 6.97 15.77 14.47
CA THR A 554 5.75 15.83 15.28
C THR A 554 4.62 14.98 14.68
N ASN A 555 4.50 15.00 13.35
CA ASN A 555 3.52 14.18 12.63
C ASN A 555 3.97 12.72 12.44
N GLY A 556 5.14 12.30 12.92
CA GLY A 556 5.62 10.91 12.79
C GLY A 556 6.04 10.52 11.37
N ILE A 557 6.36 11.49 10.51
CA ILE A 557 6.96 11.23 9.19
C ILE A 557 8.43 10.88 9.37
N PHE A 558 9.15 11.66 10.18
CA PHE A 558 10.54 11.40 10.54
C PHE A 558 10.62 10.68 11.90
N PRO A 559 11.65 9.84 12.12
CA PRO A 559 11.90 9.30 13.45
C PRO A 559 12.16 10.47 14.41
N PRO A 560 11.54 10.49 15.59
CA PRO A 560 11.71 11.59 16.53
C PRO A 560 13.17 11.63 16.99
N ASN A 561 13.75 12.83 17.05
CA ASN A 561 15.13 13.04 17.45
C ASN A 561 15.28 12.91 18.98
N LEU A 562 15.01 11.72 19.51
CA LEU A 562 15.07 11.43 20.95
C LEU A 562 16.49 11.00 21.31
N LYS A 563 17.29 11.94 21.83
CA LYS A 563 18.62 11.62 22.38
C LYS A 563 18.54 10.70 23.62
N GLU A 564 17.42 10.61 24.33
CA GLU A 564 17.37 9.88 25.62
C GLU A 564 16.04 9.17 25.98
N ALA A 565 15.02 9.13 25.11
CA ALA A 565 13.76 8.44 25.41
C ALA A 565 13.42 7.40 24.33
N LYS A 566 12.99 6.21 24.75
CA LYS A 566 12.42 5.22 23.84
C LYS A 566 11.19 5.83 23.15
N PRO A 567 11.02 5.68 21.82
CA PRO A 567 9.81 6.12 21.14
C PRO A 567 8.56 5.58 21.84
N SER A 568 7.48 6.36 21.88
CA SER A 568 6.19 5.83 22.35
C SER A 568 5.77 4.68 21.42
N LYS A 569 5.16 3.62 21.96
CA LYS A 569 4.69 2.48 21.16
C LYS A 569 3.56 2.85 20.17
N GLU A 570 3.00 4.06 20.26
CA GLU A 570 1.78 4.45 19.56
C GLU A 570 2.01 5.20 18.23
N SER A 571 3.19 5.80 18.00
CA SER A 571 3.49 6.50 16.74
C SER A 571 4.73 5.91 16.06
N LYS A 572 4.52 4.99 15.11
CA LYS A 572 5.58 4.46 14.25
C LYS A 572 5.93 5.50 13.16
N PRO A 573 7.21 5.64 12.77
CA PRO A 573 7.60 6.50 11.67
C PRO A 573 7.07 5.98 10.33
N LEU A 574 6.91 6.87 9.35
CA LEU A 574 6.37 6.53 8.02
C LEU A 574 7.14 5.39 7.31
N SER A 575 8.45 5.29 7.52
CA SER A 575 9.29 4.21 6.99
C SER A 575 8.84 2.82 7.44
N ASP A 576 8.35 2.72 8.68
CA ASP A 576 8.00 1.44 9.30
C ASP A 576 6.56 1.07 8.96
N LEU A 577 5.66 2.06 8.91
CA LEU A 577 4.25 1.88 8.56
C LEU A 577 4.05 1.35 7.15
N LEU A 578 4.88 1.79 6.20
CA LEU A 578 4.76 1.44 4.78
C LEU A 578 5.92 0.56 4.29
N LYS A 579 6.50 -0.23 5.21
CA LYS A 579 7.46 -1.28 4.86
C LYS A 579 6.72 -2.39 4.11
N TYR A 580 7.11 -2.62 2.86
CA TYR A 580 6.59 -3.75 2.11
C TYR A 580 7.26 -5.03 2.60
N ASP A 581 6.45 -5.97 3.07
CA ASP A 581 6.88 -7.29 3.48
C ASP A 581 6.09 -8.35 2.68
N PRO A 582 6.70 -8.98 1.66
CA PRO A 582 6.02 -9.97 0.84
C PRO A 582 5.58 -11.21 1.63
N LEU A 583 6.15 -11.42 2.82
CA LEU A 583 5.90 -12.58 3.67
C LEU A 583 5.01 -12.26 4.87
N LYS A 584 4.44 -11.05 4.95
CA LYS A 584 3.59 -10.62 6.07
C LYS A 584 2.42 -11.59 6.33
N ASP A 585 1.77 -12.05 5.27
CA ASP A 585 0.66 -13.03 5.34
C ASP A 585 1.11 -14.43 5.85
N LEU A 586 2.42 -14.66 5.94
CA LEU A 586 3.05 -15.90 6.42
C LEU A 586 3.81 -15.72 7.75
N GLY A 587 3.65 -14.57 8.43
CA GLY A 587 4.34 -14.25 9.69
C GLY A 587 5.32 -13.07 9.59
N GLY A 588 5.69 -12.65 8.38
CA GLY A 588 6.60 -11.52 8.17
C GLY A 588 8.07 -11.92 8.14
N THR A 589 8.85 -11.15 7.40
CA THR A 589 10.25 -11.46 7.09
C THR A 589 11.13 -11.48 8.34
N GLU A 590 10.93 -10.56 9.28
CA GLU A 590 11.73 -10.49 10.51
C GLU A 590 11.50 -11.68 11.44
N GLU A 591 10.23 -12.01 11.72
CA GLU A 591 9.87 -13.17 12.55
C GLU A 591 10.40 -14.47 11.91
N LEU A 592 10.20 -14.65 10.61
CA LEU A 592 10.68 -15.84 9.90
C LEU A 592 12.22 -15.93 9.86
N MET A 593 12.93 -14.81 9.81
CA MET A 593 14.39 -14.80 9.92
C MET A 593 14.88 -15.21 11.31
N GLU A 594 14.17 -14.82 12.38
CA GLU A 594 14.48 -15.24 13.74
C GLU A 594 14.33 -16.77 13.88
N VAL A 595 13.20 -17.31 13.44
CA VAL A 595 12.97 -18.76 13.41
C VAL A 595 14.04 -19.48 12.60
N ARG A 596 14.29 -19.01 11.36
CA ARG A 596 15.28 -19.62 10.48
C ARG A 596 16.68 -19.59 11.10
N SER A 597 17.04 -18.54 11.82
CA SER A 597 18.36 -18.44 12.47
C SER A 597 18.57 -19.56 13.48
N VAL A 598 17.56 -19.88 14.29
CA VAL A 598 17.58 -21.02 15.23
C VAL A 598 17.71 -22.35 14.47
N LEU A 599 16.87 -22.55 13.43
CA LEU A 599 16.88 -23.79 12.64
C LEU A 599 18.21 -24.02 11.91
N MET A 600 18.76 -22.97 11.27
CA MET A 600 20.02 -23.03 10.55
C MET A 600 21.21 -23.23 11.48
N ALA A 601 21.21 -22.59 12.65
CA ALA A 601 22.23 -22.81 13.67
C ALA A 601 22.25 -24.28 14.14
N CYS A 602 21.07 -24.90 14.30
CA CYS A 602 20.94 -26.32 14.60
C CYS A 602 21.48 -27.20 13.45
N LEU A 603 20.99 -26.99 12.23
CA LEU A 603 21.37 -27.80 11.06
C LEU A 603 22.85 -27.73 10.72
N LYS A 604 23.47 -26.54 10.79
CA LYS A 604 24.91 -26.35 10.56
C LYS A 604 25.74 -26.98 11.67
N ASN A 605 25.24 -27.03 12.89
CA ASN A 605 25.92 -27.74 13.99
C ASN A 605 25.90 -29.26 13.75
N GLN A 606 24.77 -29.81 13.33
CA GLN A 606 24.65 -31.23 12.99
C GLN A 606 25.42 -31.62 11.72
N ASN A 607 25.51 -30.70 10.77
CA ASN A 607 26.14 -30.90 9.47
C ASN A 607 27.21 -29.82 9.21
N PRO A 608 28.41 -29.89 9.82
CA PRO A 608 29.46 -28.87 9.65
C PRO A 608 29.94 -28.69 8.22
N ALA A 609 29.70 -29.67 7.34
CA ALA A 609 30.01 -29.59 5.91
C ALA A 609 29.01 -28.71 5.11
N LEU A 610 27.89 -28.31 5.71
CA LEU A 610 26.87 -27.48 5.06
C LEU A 610 27.36 -26.02 4.95
N LYS A 611 27.86 -25.65 3.76
CA LYS A 611 28.36 -24.30 3.44
C LYS A 611 27.43 -23.45 2.57
N LYS A 612 26.20 -23.91 2.31
CA LYS A 612 25.22 -23.17 1.50
C LYS A 612 24.68 -21.96 2.26
N GLU A 613 24.27 -20.92 1.53
CA GLU A 613 23.56 -19.79 2.14
C GLU A 613 22.18 -20.22 2.65
N ASP A 614 21.74 -19.58 3.71
CA ASP A 614 20.56 -19.97 4.49
C ASP A 614 19.28 -19.95 3.65
N ASP A 615 19.16 -18.97 2.74
CA ASP A 615 18.04 -18.83 1.80
C ASP A 615 17.86 -20.04 0.87
N TYR A 616 18.94 -20.78 0.57
CA TYR A 616 18.86 -21.99 -0.26
C TYR A 616 18.57 -23.26 0.55
N VAL A 617 18.82 -23.25 1.85
CA VAL A 617 18.59 -24.41 2.72
C VAL A 617 17.18 -24.35 3.29
N ILE A 618 16.82 -23.21 3.89
CA ILE A 618 15.48 -22.91 4.41
C ILE A 618 15.00 -21.59 3.77
N PRO A 619 14.29 -21.66 2.63
CA PRO A 619 13.61 -20.53 2.05
C PRO A 619 12.55 -19.97 3.01
N LEU A 620 12.48 -18.64 3.17
CA LEU A 620 11.55 -18.00 4.11
C LEU A 620 10.09 -18.23 3.72
N ASP A 621 9.77 -18.36 2.44
CA ASP A 621 8.41 -18.65 1.96
C ASP A 621 7.96 -20.06 2.33
N ALA A 622 8.86 -21.05 2.20
CA ALA A 622 8.61 -22.42 2.63
C ALA A 622 8.41 -22.50 4.15
N LEU A 623 9.28 -21.82 4.91
CA LEU A 623 9.14 -21.71 6.36
C LEU A 623 7.82 -21.05 6.75
N GLY A 624 7.49 -19.91 6.16
CA GLY A 624 6.25 -19.19 6.45
C GLY A 624 4.99 -20.00 6.17
N ARG A 625 4.97 -20.80 5.09
CA ARG A 625 3.86 -21.73 4.83
C ARG A 625 3.75 -22.81 5.90
N ALA A 626 4.86 -23.45 6.26
CA ALA A 626 4.87 -24.47 7.29
C ALA A 626 4.40 -23.92 8.65
N MET A 627 4.83 -22.70 9.01
CA MET A 627 4.38 -22.02 10.24
C MET A 627 2.89 -21.67 10.21
N LYS A 628 2.36 -21.25 9.05
CA LYS A 628 0.94 -20.96 8.89
C LYS A 628 0.09 -22.23 9.00
N GLU A 629 0.49 -23.30 8.32
CA GLU A 629 -0.18 -24.60 8.40
C GLU A 629 -0.20 -25.13 9.84
N LEU A 630 0.89 -24.96 10.59
CA LEU A 630 0.96 -25.31 12.00
C LEU A 630 -0.07 -24.55 12.85
N LYS A 631 -0.26 -23.24 12.60
CA LYS A 631 -1.20 -22.39 13.36
C LYS A 631 -2.66 -22.72 13.03
N GLU A 632 -2.95 -23.16 11.81
CA GLU A 632 -4.31 -23.48 11.36
C GLU A 632 -4.76 -24.89 11.80
N GLN A 633 -3.83 -25.78 12.12
CA GLN A 633 -4.12 -27.12 12.62
C GLN A 633 -4.24 -27.14 14.14
N ALA A 634 -5.29 -27.77 14.67
CA ALA A 634 -5.36 -28.05 16.10
C ALA A 634 -4.23 -29.02 16.49
N VAL A 635 -3.25 -28.56 17.27
CA VAL A 635 -2.12 -29.38 17.71
C VAL A 635 -2.64 -30.57 18.54
N PRO A 636 -2.46 -31.82 18.09
CA PRO A 636 -2.94 -32.98 18.83
C PRO A 636 -2.22 -33.11 20.17
N ALA A 637 -2.87 -33.70 21.18
CA ALA A 637 -2.25 -33.96 22.47
C ALA A 637 -0.96 -34.80 22.31
N LYS A 638 0.10 -34.46 23.07
CA LYS A 638 1.45 -35.08 23.02
C LYS A 638 2.26 -34.80 21.74
N SER A 639 1.79 -33.93 20.85
CA SER A 639 2.56 -33.53 19.65
C SER A 639 3.72 -32.62 20.02
N PHE A 640 4.83 -32.76 19.30
CA PHE A 640 6.05 -32.00 19.55
C PHE A 640 6.68 -31.58 18.23
N VAL A 641 6.68 -30.29 17.93
CA VAL A 641 7.17 -29.74 16.66
C VAL A 641 8.68 -29.66 16.71
N VAL A 642 9.37 -30.17 15.69
CA VAL A 642 10.84 -30.17 15.64
C VAL A 642 11.37 -29.66 14.30
N PRO A 643 12.60 -29.09 14.27
CA PRO A 643 13.34 -28.87 13.03
C PRO A 643 13.43 -30.15 12.18
N ASN A 644 13.28 -30.05 10.87
CA ASN A 644 13.53 -31.18 9.97
C ASN A 644 15.04 -31.40 9.80
N GLU A 645 15.55 -32.55 10.26
CA GLU A 645 16.96 -32.92 10.17
C GLU A 645 17.37 -33.43 8.77
N ASP A 646 16.43 -33.81 7.91
CA ASP A 646 16.71 -34.40 6.60
C ASP A 646 17.00 -33.31 5.56
N LEU A 647 18.28 -33.13 5.24
CA LEU A 647 18.78 -32.18 4.24
C LEU A 647 18.18 -32.35 2.84
N SER A 648 17.58 -33.51 2.51
CA SER A 648 16.92 -33.74 1.23
C SER A 648 15.49 -33.19 1.17
N THR A 649 14.85 -32.93 2.32
CA THR A 649 13.46 -32.48 2.44
C THR A 649 13.31 -31.14 3.15
N VAL A 650 14.29 -30.73 3.95
CA VAL A 650 14.25 -29.49 4.77
C VAL A 650 13.93 -28.22 3.99
N THR A 651 14.30 -28.16 2.70
CA THR A 651 14.02 -27.00 1.84
C THR A 651 12.53 -26.84 1.53
N LYS A 652 11.76 -27.93 1.56
CA LYS A 652 10.31 -27.93 1.35
C LYS A 652 9.56 -27.94 2.69
N ASP A 653 10.03 -28.78 3.60
CA ASP A 653 9.40 -29.05 4.89
C ASP A 653 10.41 -28.72 6.01
N PRO A 654 10.59 -27.45 6.38
CA PRO A 654 11.64 -27.04 7.32
C PRO A 654 11.39 -27.48 8.77
N ILE A 655 10.13 -27.83 9.08
CA ILE A 655 9.70 -28.37 10.38
C ILE A 655 8.90 -29.65 10.15
N VAL A 656 8.92 -30.54 11.15
CA VAL A 656 8.16 -31.79 11.14
C VAL A 656 7.44 -32.01 12.47
N MET A 657 6.33 -32.74 12.42
CA MET A 657 5.56 -33.10 13.61
C MET A 657 6.12 -34.37 14.24
N GLY A 658 6.66 -34.25 15.45
CA GLY A 658 7.06 -35.35 16.31
C GLY A 658 6.08 -35.56 17.48
N GLN A 659 6.53 -36.32 18.48
CA GLN A 659 5.82 -36.57 19.71
C GLN A 659 6.76 -36.51 20.92
N ALA A 660 6.23 -36.06 22.05
CA ALA A 660 6.88 -36.13 23.35
C ALA A 660 6.30 -37.31 24.12
N LEU A 661 7.03 -38.43 24.17
CA LEU A 661 6.55 -39.69 24.74
C LEU A 661 7.33 -40.06 26.01
N PRO A 662 6.68 -40.21 27.17
CA PRO A 662 7.32 -40.72 28.36
C PRO A 662 7.94 -42.10 28.15
N ASN A 663 9.02 -42.42 28.87
CA ASN A 663 9.78 -43.65 28.67
C ASN A 663 8.94 -44.93 28.83
N TYR A 664 7.98 -44.95 29.76
CA TYR A 664 7.08 -46.09 29.96
C TYR A 664 6.15 -46.39 28.77
N VAL A 665 5.94 -45.43 27.86
CA VAL A 665 5.19 -45.65 26.60
C VAL A 665 6.06 -46.35 25.56
N LEU A 666 7.35 -46.00 25.51
CA LEU A 666 8.32 -46.55 24.56
C LEU A 666 9.00 -47.84 25.04
N ASP A 667 8.95 -48.12 26.34
CA ASP A 667 9.38 -49.41 26.90
C ASP A 667 8.45 -50.57 26.43
N ASP A 668 7.28 -50.27 25.84
CA ASP A 668 6.50 -51.22 25.03
C ASP A 668 7.18 -51.47 23.66
N PRO A 669 7.64 -52.71 23.38
CA PRO A 669 8.32 -53.06 22.14
C PRO A 669 7.51 -52.82 20.86
N ALA A 670 6.17 -52.73 20.95
CA ALA A 670 5.31 -52.40 19.82
C ALA A 670 5.51 -50.94 19.37
N ASN A 671 5.54 -50.01 20.33
CA ASN A 671 5.66 -48.58 20.07
C ASN A 671 7.09 -48.18 19.65
N ALA A 672 8.12 -48.79 20.24
CA ALA A 672 9.53 -48.45 19.94
C ALA A 672 9.92 -48.65 18.46
N LYS A 673 9.20 -49.50 17.72
CA LYS A 673 9.46 -49.77 16.29
C LYS A 673 8.96 -48.67 15.36
N GLU A 674 8.03 -47.82 15.81
CA GLU A 674 7.35 -46.82 14.97
C GLU A 674 8.03 -45.45 14.96
N TYR A 675 8.99 -45.22 15.87
CA TYR A 675 9.57 -43.91 16.10
C TYR A 675 11.11 -43.89 16.03
N ASN A 676 11.66 -42.73 15.64
CA ASN A 676 13.08 -42.38 15.72
C ASN A 676 13.28 -41.33 16.82
N LEU A 677 14.28 -41.51 17.68
CA LEU A 677 14.74 -40.43 18.57
C LEU A 677 15.38 -39.31 17.74
N VAL A 678 15.05 -38.07 18.09
CA VAL A 678 15.66 -36.88 17.47
C VAL A 678 17.05 -36.60 18.04
N ASP A 679 17.86 -35.82 17.34
CA ASP A 679 19.12 -35.29 17.88
C ASP A 679 18.84 -34.29 19.02
N PHE A 680 19.68 -34.29 20.06
CA PHE A 680 19.48 -33.41 21.21
C PHE A 680 19.51 -31.93 20.83
N ARG A 681 20.27 -31.55 19.79
CA ARG A 681 20.31 -30.17 19.27
C ARG A 681 18.98 -29.78 18.61
N THR A 682 18.31 -30.73 17.97
CA THR A 682 16.96 -30.56 17.41
C THR A 682 15.96 -30.32 18.52
N ALA A 683 16.02 -31.11 19.59
CA ALA A 683 15.18 -30.91 20.77
C ALA A 683 15.44 -29.55 21.45
N LEU A 684 16.71 -29.10 21.55
CA LEU A 684 17.04 -27.76 22.06
C LEU A 684 16.44 -26.64 21.20
N ALA A 685 16.62 -26.70 19.88
CA ALA A 685 16.02 -25.74 18.95
C ALA A 685 14.49 -25.74 19.07
N ALA A 686 13.87 -26.92 19.21
CA ALA A 686 12.43 -27.06 19.37
C ALA A 686 11.87 -26.40 20.65
N LEU A 687 12.70 -26.29 21.70
CA LEU A 687 12.35 -25.58 22.93
C LEU A 687 12.59 -24.07 22.85
N ALA A 688 13.31 -23.59 21.82
CA ALA A 688 13.70 -22.20 21.65
C ALA A 688 12.88 -21.45 20.58
N VAL A 689 12.37 -22.12 19.55
CA VAL A 689 11.60 -21.43 18.50
C VAL A 689 10.29 -20.83 19.04
N PRO A 690 10.12 -19.50 19.09
CA PRO A 690 9.04 -18.83 19.84
C PRO A 690 7.63 -19.32 19.54
N GLU A 691 7.34 -19.63 18.29
CA GLU A 691 6.00 -19.89 17.76
C GLU A 691 5.42 -21.20 18.28
N TYR A 692 6.26 -22.19 18.59
CA TYR A 692 5.83 -23.49 19.10
C TYR A 692 6.56 -23.93 20.36
N ALA A 693 7.55 -23.17 20.85
CA ALA A 693 8.27 -23.46 22.09
C ALA A 693 7.32 -23.58 23.28
N LYS A 694 6.31 -22.72 23.39
CA LYS A 694 5.35 -22.76 24.50
C LYS A 694 4.56 -24.08 24.52
N ASP A 695 4.04 -24.50 23.38
CA ASP A 695 3.25 -25.74 23.26
C ASP A 695 4.15 -26.96 23.44
N ASN A 696 5.34 -26.96 22.84
CA ASN A 696 6.35 -27.98 23.07
C ASN A 696 6.71 -28.12 24.55
N ARG A 697 6.99 -27.01 25.24
CA ARG A 697 7.27 -26.99 26.69
C ARG A 697 6.09 -27.48 27.51
N ALA A 698 4.84 -27.31 27.06
CA ALA A 698 3.68 -27.87 27.75
C ALA A 698 3.54 -29.39 27.59
N HIS A 699 4.06 -29.96 26.48
CA HIS A 699 3.91 -31.38 26.15
C HIS A 699 5.06 -32.28 26.62
N ILE A 700 6.20 -31.74 27.05
CA ILE A 700 7.32 -32.55 27.57
C ILE A 700 7.03 -33.20 28.93
N TRP A 701 6.00 -32.76 29.63
CA TRP A 701 5.66 -33.24 30.97
C TRP A 701 4.84 -34.53 30.94
N PRO A 702 5.18 -35.55 31.75
CA PRO A 702 4.48 -36.83 31.78
C PRO A 702 3.09 -36.71 32.46
N VAL A 703 2.03 -36.93 31.68
CA VAL A 703 0.63 -36.79 32.14
C VAL A 703 0.16 -37.97 33.02
N GLU A 704 0.70 -39.17 32.80
CA GLU A 704 0.28 -40.44 33.44
C GLU A 704 1.29 -40.92 34.49
N LEU A 705 2.18 -40.05 34.97
CA LEU A 705 3.29 -40.42 35.88
C LEU A 705 2.82 -41.21 37.12
N ASP A 706 1.67 -40.84 37.70
CA ASP A 706 1.14 -41.47 38.91
C ASP A 706 0.87 -42.97 38.74
N ASP A 707 0.46 -43.41 37.57
CA ASP A 707 0.09 -44.81 37.35
C ASP A 707 1.33 -45.73 37.34
N PHE A 708 2.50 -45.17 37.04
CA PHE A 708 3.76 -45.89 36.89
C PHE A 708 4.70 -45.77 38.10
N LEU A 709 4.32 -45.01 39.14
CA LEU A 709 5.11 -44.91 40.36
C LEU A 709 4.97 -46.16 41.26
N PRO A 710 6.06 -46.62 41.89
CA PRO A 710 6.01 -47.69 42.91
C PRO A 710 5.16 -47.30 44.12
N ASP A 711 4.45 -48.26 44.71
CA ASP A 711 3.51 -48.03 45.83
C ASP A 711 4.16 -47.39 47.07
N GLU A 712 5.45 -47.63 47.29
CA GLU A 712 6.25 -47.04 48.36
C GLU A 712 6.36 -45.51 48.20
N VAL A 713 6.66 -45.05 46.98
CA VAL A 713 6.75 -43.63 46.63
C VAL A 713 5.38 -42.96 46.73
N LYS A 714 4.32 -43.65 46.29
CA LYS A 714 2.94 -43.16 46.42
C LYS A 714 2.54 -42.93 47.88
N LYS A 715 2.95 -43.82 48.79
CA LYS A 715 2.70 -43.69 50.24
C LYS A 715 3.46 -42.52 50.86
N GLU A 716 4.73 -42.32 50.50
CA GLU A 716 5.53 -41.18 50.99
C GLU A 716 4.96 -39.84 50.52
N VAL A 717 4.60 -39.73 49.24
CA VAL A 717 4.01 -38.52 48.66
C VAL A 717 2.67 -38.17 49.30
N ALA A 718 1.86 -39.17 49.67
CA ALA A 718 0.58 -38.95 50.33
C ALA A 718 0.69 -38.41 51.78
N GLN A 719 1.84 -38.59 52.42
CA GLN A 719 2.04 -38.23 53.83
C GLN A 719 2.70 -36.86 54.04
N ASP A 720 3.39 -36.31 53.02
CA ASP A 720 4.14 -35.06 53.13
C ASP A 720 3.81 -34.09 51.98
N LYS A 721 3.30 -32.91 52.35
CA LYS A 721 2.95 -31.83 51.38
C LYS A 721 4.15 -31.32 50.58
N SER A 722 5.35 -31.34 51.16
CA SER A 722 6.57 -30.95 50.45
C SER A 722 6.93 -31.97 49.37
N GLN A 723 6.69 -33.27 49.62
CA GLN A 723 6.89 -34.33 48.63
C GLN A 723 5.80 -34.34 47.56
N ALA A 724 4.56 -34.00 47.92
CA ALA A 724 3.49 -33.77 46.95
C ALA A 724 3.82 -32.62 45.98
N GLU A 725 4.36 -31.51 46.49
CA GLU A 725 4.77 -30.37 45.65
C GLU A 725 6.01 -30.69 44.80
N ALA A 726 6.98 -31.42 45.35
CA ALA A 726 8.11 -31.96 44.61
C ALA A 726 7.66 -32.89 43.47
N MET A 727 6.63 -33.72 43.70
CA MET A 727 6.03 -34.54 42.65
C MET A 727 5.32 -33.72 41.57
N ASN A 728 4.63 -32.63 41.95
CA ASN A 728 3.98 -31.73 40.99
C ASN A 728 4.97 -31.06 40.04
N THR A 729 6.20 -30.82 40.49
CA THR A 729 7.32 -30.31 39.67
C THR A 729 7.67 -31.24 38.51
N LEU A 730 7.58 -32.56 38.70
CA LEU A 730 7.85 -33.54 37.63
C LEU A 730 6.70 -33.64 36.62
N LYS A 731 5.51 -33.16 36.98
CA LYS A 731 4.29 -33.20 36.16
C LYS A 731 4.03 -31.90 35.42
N GLY A 732 4.92 -30.91 35.54
CA GLY A 732 4.66 -29.58 35.01
C GLY A 732 3.52 -28.85 35.72
N LYS A 733 3.25 -29.15 37.00
CA LYS A 733 2.11 -28.63 37.79
C LYS A 733 2.54 -27.96 39.09
N SER A 734 3.82 -27.61 39.21
CA SER A 734 4.39 -26.93 40.38
C SER A 734 3.65 -25.62 40.71
N ALA A 735 3.15 -25.50 41.93
CA ALA A 735 2.56 -24.27 42.45
C ALA A 735 3.64 -23.21 42.74
N ILE A 736 4.88 -23.64 43.02
CA ILE A 736 6.04 -22.76 43.15
C ILE A 736 6.57 -22.29 41.79
N GLY A 737 6.15 -22.91 40.68
CA GLY A 737 6.47 -22.51 39.31
C GLY A 737 7.87 -22.90 38.85
N PHE A 738 8.52 -23.85 39.51
CA PHE A 738 9.70 -24.55 38.99
C PHE A 738 9.28 -25.96 38.59
N ASP A 739 9.50 -26.33 37.33
CA ASP A 739 9.21 -27.67 36.83
C ASP A 739 10.47 -28.32 36.26
N LEU A 740 10.67 -29.62 36.49
CA LEU A 740 11.90 -30.35 36.21
C LEU A 740 11.59 -31.66 35.49
N ILE A 741 12.24 -31.89 34.35
CA ILE A 741 12.11 -33.13 33.58
C ILE A 741 13.44 -33.53 32.96
N VAL A 742 13.59 -34.83 32.73
CA VAL A 742 14.69 -35.37 31.93
C VAL A 742 14.17 -35.66 30.54
N ILE A 743 14.85 -35.15 29.52
CA ILE A 743 14.54 -35.43 28.12
C ILE A 743 15.61 -36.38 27.57
N SER A 744 15.21 -37.43 26.87
CA SER A 744 16.15 -38.26 26.11
C SER A 744 16.12 -37.96 24.62
N ALA A 745 17.31 -37.91 24.02
CA ALA A 745 17.55 -37.64 22.60
C ALA A 745 18.82 -38.38 22.14
N LEU A 746 19.24 -38.20 20.89
CA LEU A 746 20.50 -38.74 20.36
C LEU A 746 21.63 -37.71 20.41
N ASN A 747 22.86 -38.16 20.65
CA ASN A 747 24.06 -37.35 20.44
C ASN A 747 24.60 -37.45 19.00
N ALA A 748 25.74 -36.79 18.75
CA ALA A 748 26.41 -36.82 17.44
C ALA A 748 26.81 -38.24 17.00
N LYS A 749 27.03 -39.17 17.94
CA LYS A 749 27.36 -40.58 17.70
C LYS A 749 26.13 -41.49 17.54
N LYS A 750 24.92 -40.92 17.54
CA LYS A 750 23.64 -41.66 17.52
C LYS A 750 23.45 -42.56 18.74
N GLU A 751 24.04 -42.20 19.86
CA GLU A 751 23.84 -42.83 21.17
C GLU A 751 22.75 -42.07 21.92
N GLN A 752 21.92 -42.79 22.69
CA GLN A 752 20.91 -42.17 23.53
C GLN A 752 21.59 -41.42 24.69
N VAL A 753 21.25 -40.14 24.82
CA VAL A 753 21.75 -39.23 25.85
C VAL A 753 20.59 -38.52 26.55
N PHE A 754 20.87 -37.96 27.71
CA PHE A 754 19.86 -37.33 28.57
C PHE A 754 20.20 -35.87 28.81
N MET A 755 19.20 -35.00 28.64
CA MET A 755 19.24 -33.58 28.97
C MET A 755 18.37 -33.32 30.19
N TYR A 756 18.86 -32.52 31.13
CA TYR A 756 18.09 -32.10 32.30
C TYR A 756 17.51 -30.72 32.05
N VAL A 757 16.18 -30.61 32.09
CA VAL A 757 15.45 -29.39 31.76
C VAL A 757 14.74 -28.88 33.01
N ILE A 758 15.02 -27.63 33.39
CA ILE A 758 14.26 -26.93 34.42
C ILE A 758 13.61 -25.67 33.84
N GLU A 759 12.30 -25.54 34.04
CA GLU A 759 11.52 -24.37 33.63
C GLU A 759 11.19 -23.50 34.86
N ASP A 760 11.51 -22.21 34.78
CA ASP A 760 10.98 -21.18 35.67
C ASP A 760 9.78 -20.50 34.99
N LYS A 761 8.57 -20.97 35.34
CA LYS A 761 7.31 -20.47 34.77
C LYS A 761 7.01 -19.02 35.11
N LEU A 762 7.53 -18.52 36.23
CA LEU A 762 7.26 -17.14 36.66
C LEU A 762 8.11 -16.14 35.88
N GLN A 763 9.31 -16.54 35.45
CA GLN A 763 10.18 -15.74 34.61
C GLN A 763 10.12 -16.10 33.12
N ASN A 764 9.39 -17.16 32.76
CA ASN A 764 9.36 -17.74 31.41
C ASN A 764 10.76 -18.09 30.87
N LYS A 765 11.62 -18.65 31.72
CA LYS A 765 12.99 -19.05 31.38
C LYS A 765 13.14 -20.55 31.48
N VAL A 766 13.95 -21.14 30.61
CA VAL A 766 14.30 -22.56 30.64
C VAL A 766 15.81 -22.70 30.74
N MET A 767 16.26 -23.61 31.58
CA MET A 767 17.66 -24.04 31.62
C MET A 767 17.75 -25.51 31.21
N VAL A 768 18.69 -25.80 30.33
CA VAL A 768 18.99 -27.15 29.85
C VAL A 768 20.44 -27.48 30.13
N VAL A 769 20.65 -28.57 30.88
CA VAL A 769 21.98 -29.18 31.09
C VAL A 769 22.09 -30.35 30.12
N GLY A 770 22.89 -30.16 29.07
CA GLY A 770 23.03 -31.13 28.00
C GLY A 770 24.33 -31.95 28.05
N PRO A 771 24.46 -32.96 27.18
CA PRO A 771 25.53 -33.96 27.25
C PRO A 771 26.86 -33.52 26.63
N GLU A 772 26.85 -32.57 25.70
CA GLU A 772 28.01 -32.20 24.85
C GLU A 772 28.04 -30.69 24.59
N GLU A 773 29.18 -30.15 24.16
CA GLU A 773 29.30 -28.74 23.76
C GLU A 773 28.50 -28.44 22.48
N ILE A 774 27.83 -27.29 22.43
CA ILE A 774 27.16 -26.78 21.23
C ILE A 774 27.90 -25.56 20.67
N SER A 775 27.67 -25.26 19.40
CA SER A 775 28.34 -24.13 18.75
C SER A 775 27.87 -22.80 19.35
N LYS A 776 28.80 -21.84 19.44
CA LYS A 776 28.49 -20.46 19.92
C LYS A 776 27.29 -19.82 19.21
N PRO A 777 27.10 -19.96 17.88
CA PRO A 777 25.89 -19.46 17.21
C PRO A 777 24.61 -20.07 17.77
N LEU A 778 24.55 -21.40 17.96
CA LEU A 778 23.37 -22.06 18.51
C LEU A 778 23.12 -21.61 19.95
N GLN A 779 24.16 -21.54 20.79
CA GLN A 779 24.04 -21.06 22.17
C GLN A 779 23.49 -19.63 22.24
N SER A 780 23.95 -18.75 21.34
CA SER A 780 23.46 -17.36 21.24
C SER A 780 21.98 -17.31 20.85
N GLU A 781 21.54 -18.11 19.88
CA GLU A 781 20.14 -18.13 19.44
C GLU A 781 19.21 -18.75 20.50
N LEU A 782 19.65 -19.78 21.22
CA LEU A 782 18.91 -20.35 22.36
C LEU A 782 18.71 -19.29 23.47
N ALA A 783 19.78 -18.57 23.82
CA ALA A 783 19.75 -17.58 24.90
C ALA A 783 18.84 -16.39 24.58
N LYS A 784 18.85 -15.88 23.34
CA LYS A 784 17.90 -14.84 22.87
C LYS A 784 16.45 -15.25 23.09
N ASN A 785 16.15 -16.54 22.96
CA ASN A 785 14.82 -17.12 23.08
C ASN A 785 14.52 -17.72 24.47
N GLY A 786 15.26 -17.29 25.50
CA GLY A 786 14.99 -17.65 26.90
C GLY A 786 15.36 -19.08 27.27
N VAL A 787 16.20 -19.75 26.47
CA VAL A 787 16.75 -21.09 26.75
C VAL A 787 18.25 -20.97 27.06
N GLN A 788 18.63 -21.19 28.32
CA GLN A 788 20.01 -21.21 28.74
C GLN A 788 20.56 -22.63 28.66
N TYR A 789 21.68 -22.81 27.95
CA TYR A 789 22.32 -24.11 27.78
C TYR A 789 23.67 -24.17 28.50
N VAL A 790 23.90 -25.24 29.24
CA VAL A 790 25.18 -25.57 29.88
C VAL A 790 25.54 -27.03 29.63
N VAL A 791 26.84 -27.34 29.60
CA VAL A 791 27.34 -28.69 29.34
C VAL A 791 27.51 -29.45 30.66
N LYS A 792 27.02 -30.68 30.72
CA LYS A 792 27.19 -31.55 31.88
C LYS A 792 28.69 -31.81 32.11
N GLY A 793 29.15 -31.56 33.34
CA GLY A 793 30.54 -31.81 33.75
C GLY A 793 31.55 -30.71 33.46
N ASP A 794 31.13 -29.57 32.87
CA ASP A 794 32.01 -28.42 32.64
C ASP A 794 32.21 -27.57 33.91
N GLU A 795 33.42 -27.01 34.09
CA GLU A 795 33.89 -26.39 35.35
C GLU A 795 33.04 -25.16 35.76
N GLY A 796 32.39 -24.50 34.79
CA GLY A 796 31.49 -23.35 35.01
C GLY A 796 30.00 -23.70 35.18
N SER A 797 29.57 -24.92 34.83
CA SER A 797 28.14 -25.27 34.78
C SER A 797 27.46 -25.25 36.15
N VAL A 798 28.19 -25.62 37.21
CA VAL A 798 27.71 -25.58 38.61
C VAL A 798 27.29 -24.16 38.98
N THR A 799 28.15 -23.19 38.69
CA THR A 799 27.96 -21.78 39.03
C THR A 799 26.73 -21.25 38.30
N THR A 800 26.64 -21.51 36.99
CA THR A 800 25.51 -21.04 36.17
C THR A 800 24.17 -21.64 36.61
N VAL A 801 24.14 -22.93 36.96
CA VAL A 801 22.94 -23.59 37.50
C VAL A 801 22.51 -22.95 38.82
N ASN A 802 23.45 -22.74 39.74
CA ASN A 802 23.18 -22.12 41.04
C ASN A 802 22.68 -20.68 40.89
N GLU A 803 23.26 -19.89 39.98
CA GLU A 803 22.83 -18.52 39.69
C GLU A 803 21.38 -18.48 39.17
N PHE A 804 21.03 -19.33 38.21
CA PHE A 804 19.67 -19.39 37.67
C PHE A 804 18.62 -19.71 38.75
N LEU A 805 18.92 -20.70 39.60
CA LEU A 805 18.04 -21.10 40.69
C LEU A 805 17.94 -20.02 41.77
N ALA A 806 19.06 -19.40 42.14
CA ALA A 806 19.12 -18.32 43.12
C ALA A 806 18.31 -17.09 42.65
N ASP A 807 18.43 -16.73 41.37
CA ASP A 807 17.68 -15.62 40.79
C ASP A 807 16.17 -15.90 40.78
N GLY A 808 15.76 -17.11 40.44
CA GLY A 808 14.36 -17.52 40.53
C GLY A 808 13.82 -17.59 41.96
N ALA A 809 14.63 -17.98 42.93
CA ALA A 809 14.27 -17.93 44.34
C ALA A 809 14.10 -16.47 44.82
N LYS A 810 15.04 -15.57 44.52
CA LYS A 810 14.95 -14.13 44.85
C LYS A 810 13.68 -13.50 44.29
N PHE A 811 13.34 -13.79 43.02
CA PHE A 811 12.13 -13.28 42.39
C PHE A 811 10.86 -13.68 43.16
N ARG A 812 10.76 -14.94 43.58
CA ARG A 812 9.65 -15.46 44.41
C ARG A 812 9.61 -14.83 45.80
N GLY A 813 10.78 -14.48 46.35
CA GLY A 813 10.93 -13.73 47.60
C GLY A 813 10.29 -12.35 47.51
N HIS A 814 10.68 -11.57 46.51
CA HIS A 814 10.10 -10.25 46.26
C HIS A 814 8.60 -10.31 45.92
N ALA A 815 8.15 -11.36 45.24
CA ALA A 815 6.74 -11.57 44.91
C ALA A 815 5.88 -12.05 46.10
N GLY A 816 6.44 -12.19 47.30
CA GLY A 816 5.72 -12.66 48.50
C GLY A 816 5.26 -14.12 48.41
N LYS A 817 5.87 -14.93 47.53
CA LYS A 817 5.52 -16.36 47.35
C LYS A 817 6.35 -17.31 48.21
N LEU A 818 7.37 -16.81 48.91
CA LEU A 818 8.30 -17.56 49.77
C LEU A 818 7.95 -17.54 51.28
N ILE A 819 6.72 -17.17 51.66
CA ILE A 819 6.38 -16.82 53.06
C ILE A 819 6.21 -18.06 53.99
N GLN A 820 6.24 -19.29 53.48
CA GLN A 820 6.10 -20.52 54.29
C GLN A 820 7.37 -21.38 54.24
N GLY A 821 7.84 -21.89 55.38
CA GLY A 821 9.03 -22.75 55.48
C GLY A 821 8.98 -24.01 54.59
N ASN A 822 7.78 -24.46 54.20
CA ASN A 822 7.60 -25.57 53.26
C ASN A 822 8.04 -25.22 51.82
N THR A 823 7.81 -23.99 51.36
CA THR A 823 8.20 -23.54 50.01
C THR A 823 9.72 -23.43 49.87
N GLN A 824 10.38 -22.94 50.91
CA GLN A 824 11.84 -22.89 50.99
C GLN A 824 12.43 -24.30 50.93
N ASN A 825 11.89 -25.25 51.70
CA ASN A 825 12.35 -26.65 51.69
C ASN A 825 12.19 -27.32 50.30
N VAL A 826 11.11 -27.03 49.57
CA VAL A 826 10.91 -27.56 48.20
C VAL A 826 11.91 -26.94 47.23
N ILE A 827 12.16 -25.64 47.29
CA ILE A 827 13.16 -24.98 46.43
C ILE A 827 14.58 -25.48 46.74
N GLU A 828 14.95 -25.60 48.00
CA GLU A 828 16.23 -26.20 48.42
C GLU A 828 16.32 -27.67 47.99
N GLY A 829 15.22 -28.42 48.08
CA GLY A 829 15.12 -29.80 47.62
C GLY A 829 15.29 -29.94 46.10
N LEU A 830 14.73 -29.01 45.32
CA LEU A 830 14.90 -28.92 43.87
C LEU A 830 16.32 -28.54 43.48
N ILE A 831 16.91 -27.57 44.17
CA ILE A 831 18.33 -27.19 43.98
C ILE A 831 19.22 -28.41 44.24
N LYS A 832 19.03 -29.09 45.38
CA LYS A 832 19.80 -30.28 45.74
C LYS A 832 19.59 -31.42 44.74
N ALA A 833 18.36 -31.67 44.31
CA ALA A 833 18.04 -32.70 43.32
C ALA A 833 18.67 -32.37 41.96
N PHE A 834 18.44 -31.18 41.42
CA PHE A 834 18.97 -30.76 40.13
C PHE A 834 20.50 -30.77 40.10
N SER A 835 21.14 -30.29 41.17
CA SER A 835 22.60 -30.35 41.33
C SER A 835 23.14 -31.79 41.41
N ALA A 836 22.46 -32.69 42.12
CA ALA A 836 22.83 -34.10 42.18
C ALA A 836 22.65 -34.81 40.82
N LEU A 837 21.58 -34.50 40.08
CA LEU A 837 21.27 -35.06 38.76
C LEU A 837 22.31 -34.67 37.70
N CYS A 838 22.87 -33.47 37.82
CA CYS A 838 23.87 -32.95 36.89
C CYS A 838 25.29 -33.44 37.19
N GLU A 839 25.49 -34.31 38.20
CA GLU A 839 26.80 -34.79 38.68
C GLU A 839 27.78 -33.65 38.98
N LEU A 840 27.27 -32.58 39.60
CA LEU A 840 28.11 -31.55 40.20
C LEU A 840 28.86 -32.22 41.39
N ALA A 841 30.19 -32.19 41.36
CA ALA A 841 31.10 -32.94 42.22
C ALA A 841 30.61 -33.11 43.68
N ASP A 842 30.86 -34.28 44.28
CA ASP A 842 30.66 -34.51 45.72
C ASP A 842 31.46 -33.43 46.49
N VAL A 843 30.78 -32.39 46.98
CA VAL A 843 31.38 -31.45 47.92
C VAL A 843 31.36 -32.13 49.28
N GLU A 844 32.54 -32.45 49.82
CA GLU A 844 32.69 -33.00 51.17
C GLU A 844 31.91 -32.15 52.17
N ALA A 845 31.06 -32.80 52.94
CA ALA A 845 30.27 -32.15 53.97
C ALA A 845 31.20 -31.52 55.02
N GLY A 846 31.32 -30.17 55.03
CA GLY A 846 31.99 -29.48 56.14
C GLY A 846 32.63 -28.11 55.88
N ALA A 847 32.73 -27.61 54.64
CA ALA A 847 33.37 -26.32 54.42
C ALA A 847 32.34 -25.18 54.26
N THR A 848 32.19 -24.36 55.30
CA THR A 848 31.44 -23.08 55.40
C THR A 848 29.92 -23.12 55.73
N PRO A 849 29.42 -22.23 56.63
CA PRO A 849 28.01 -22.19 57.06
C PRO A 849 27.02 -21.70 55.99
N ASP A 850 27.52 -21.11 54.90
CA ASP A 850 26.71 -20.51 53.83
C ASP A 850 26.67 -21.37 52.55
N GLN A 851 27.15 -22.62 52.60
CA GLN A 851 27.13 -23.55 51.47
C GLN A 851 26.21 -24.75 51.71
N MET A 852 25.23 -24.94 50.82
CA MET A 852 24.25 -26.03 50.89
C MET A 852 24.91 -27.40 50.62
N THR A 853 24.87 -28.31 51.61
CA THR A 853 25.26 -29.72 51.48
C THR A 853 24.13 -30.56 50.86
N VAL A 854 24.46 -31.43 49.90
CA VAL A 854 23.51 -32.23 49.10
C VAL A 854 23.28 -33.60 49.74
N ASN A 855 22.01 -33.94 50.01
CA ASN A 855 21.64 -35.28 50.46
C ASN A 855 21.02 -36.04 49.27
N LYS A 856 21.65 -37.13 48.82
CA LYS A 856 21.20 -38.01 47.70
C LYS A 856 19.85 -38.71 47.97
N GLY A 857 19.17 -38.40 49.08
CA GLY A 857 17.90 -38.99 49.52
C GLY A 857 16.65 -38.11 49.35
N SER A 858 16.66 -37.05 48.51
CA SER A 858 15.42 -36.31 48.20
C SER A 858 14.50 -37.16 47.31
N THR A 859 13.18 -37.13 47.55
CA THR A 859 12.19 -37.92 46.79
C THR A 859 12.27 -37.69 45.29
N LEU A 860 12.60 -36.47 44.84
CA LEU A 860 12.90 -36.15 43.43
C LEU A 860 14.08 -36.94 42.88
N GLY A 861 15.19 -37.01 43.63
CA GLY A 861 16.37 -37.78 43.24
C GLY A 861 16.09 -39.28 43.15
N LEU A 862 15.29 -39.82 44.08
CA LEU A 862 14.88 -41.23 44.10
C LEU A 862 13.91 -41.60 42.95
N VAL A 863 13.04 -40.67 42.55
CA VAL A 863 12.11 -40.85 41.42
C VAL A 863 12.84 -40.77 40.08
N ILE A 864 13.84 -39.88 39.95
CA ILE A 864 14.56 -39.70 38.69
C ILE A 864 15.71 -40.72 38.55
N HIS A 865 16.42 -41.13 39.61
CA HIS A 865 17.48 -42.15 39.54
C HIS A 865 17.45 -43.13 40.72
N ARG A 866 17.30 -44.44 40.43
CA ARG A 866 17.39 -45.52 41.43
C ARG A 866 18.80 -46.13 41.57
N SER A 867 19.69 -45.98 40.58
CA SER A 867 21.10 -46.41 40.64
C SER A 867 21.91 -45.90 39.43
N LYS A 868 23.25 -46.07 39.46
CA LYS A 868 24.29 -45.44 38.61
C LYS A 868 24.25 -45.71 37.08
N SER A 869 23.13 -45.84 36.36
CA SER A 869 23.24 -46.01 34.89
C SER A 869 22.11 -45.54 33.97
N ARG A 870 20.91 -45.17 34.45
CA ARG A 870 19.86 -44.58 33.57
C ARG A 870 18.80 -43.85 34.41
N PRO A 871 18.30 -42.66 33.98
CA PRO A 871 17.12 -42.05 34.59
C PRO A 871 15.90 -42.98 34.50
N VAL A 872 15.14 -43.10 35.58
CA VAL A 872 13.95 -43.97 35.69
C VAL A 872 12.73 -43.33 35.03
N VAL A 873 12.65 -42.00 35.06
CA VAL A 873 11.57 -41.20 34.45
C VAL A 873 12.19 -40.19 33.51
N PHE A 874 11.80 -40.25 32.23
CA PHE A 874 12.20 -39.27 31.23
C PHE A 874 11.21 -39.24 30.06
N THR A 875 11.19 -38.13 29.31
CA THR A 875 10.40 -37.98 28.09
C THR A 875 11.32 -38.08 26.87
N SER A 876 11.00 -38.97 25.95
CA SER A 876 11.69 -39.09 24.67
C SER A 876 11.06 -38.17 23.65
N ILE A 877 11.88 -37.39 22.96
CA ILE A 877 11.41 -36.64 21.79
C ILE A 877 11.66 -37.49 20.56
N VAL A 878 10.59 -37.76 19.83
CA VAL A 878 10.63 -38.69 18.71
C VAL A 878 9.91 -38.17 17.48
N THR A 879 10.32 -38.62 16.31
CA THR A 879 9.60 -38.44 15.04
C THR A 879 9.15 -39.80 14.50
N PRO A 880 8.02 -39.88 13.78
CA PRO A 880 7.61 -41.14 13.14
C PRO A 880 8.70 -41.64 12.18
N LYS A 881 9.03 -42.93 12.23
CA LYS A 881 9.78 -43.59 11.17
C LYS A 881 8.89 -43.54 9.94
N SER A 882 9.25 -42.71 8.96
CA SER A 882 8.54 -42.66 7.69
C SER A 882 8.39 -44.09 7.17
N ALA A 883 7.15 -44.58 7.07
CA ALA A 883 6.88 -45.76 6.29
C ALA A 883 7.34 -45.41 4.88
N ALA A 884 8.42 -46.04 4.43
CA ALA A 884 8.92 -45.87 3.09
C ALA A 884 7.74 -45.96 2.11
N LYS A 885 7.47 -44.85 1.41
CA LYS A 885 6.59 -44.70 0.24
C LYS A 885 5.38 -45.63 0.14
N ARG A 886 4.19 -45.04 0.09
CA ARG A 886 3.29 -45.32 -1.03
C ARG A 886 3.15 -44.09 -1.89
#